data_AF-A0A182QCD5-F1
#
_entry.id   AF-A0A182QCD5-F1
#
_cell.length_a   1.000
_cell.length_b   1.000
_cell.length_c   1.000
_cell.angle_alpha   90.00
_cell.angle_beta   90.00
_cell.angle_gamma   90.00
#
_symmetry.space_group_name_H-M   'P 1'
#
loop_
_entity.id
_entity.type
_entity.pdbx_description
1 polymer ?
#
loop_
_entity_poly.entity_id
_entity_poly.type
_entity_poly.pdbx_seq_one_letter_code
_entity_poly.pdbx_strand_id
1 'polypeptide(L)'
;ADYQACCQTLQKLLKTQDSNPKVLHNKAVVEFYNSDLRRYDQFRSAMIQLTGLVGEIRTVDVRDRETCAAYVNQAIVLYHFKQPLAALKIMLAVMAHFDRMDDYLLRRAGIFTVHLLLDTNQPKKANRLLGMLQNRLGIQVYAILSDSDEDEPLIDNESRKDISELQFEEFRKEFRLILIRSNLLNGKKNMSIPLEDTSEYSILKGHQYFLGNDYQMAAKELSKKFTNEPVSVNKHGEDQNTILANNMGVIHFSVKHYALAARFFQQALLFDKSATEDTSTEKVEGSPLYCVGATKRPEILYNHGLALLHLQRPKEAFECMLIVLNSNHNNPRLWLRLAECCIMVHRQEKQTQNTNICHGTVGSGVHRKYILNPTPKTAVVDGEQLLAIPATTLEFGSLCLRNAVTLLEFHEPELIRQTESSDKTVAWDKVYEGVPCNPSLPMKLISFNKLKCAVLAAYSYVLNTLGEYCLALKYAKQMLTIKDLPQSYLLLSHMYAAEALIMMNRPLEAIAYLEPKFITELAGDDFGMRASPHWNINSADAARSVMHYNRAVVSFLIGDYEQAKISMSSCNHPFVMPYLKMLNVYQEQRHTPSAVSTGGLQRLAVDPMTLLPQALENLLVERVVGTAGHENVKNYIVQQMQNLGYTVELDEFDETVPILGKLRFANIVASLNANAERNLVLACHYDSKYFPGKIFIGATDSSVPCAMLLTIAASLSPHLQSVQGRTDVSLQFIFFDGEEAFQQWSERDSLYGARHLAERMEREDTLKKMDMLVLLDLLGTPEPNFYSYFPETENWYVQLISAERRLDELGHLENYSTSSVSPTQKSVAYFKPHSYSSYIEDDHIPFLRRGVPVLHIIPSPFPDVWHKLEDNADIVDVPTVRNMIRIFSVFVVEYLHVPL
;
A
#
# COMPACT_ATOMS: atom_id res chain seq x y z
N ALA A 1 -52.50 -14.73 39.42
CA ALA A 1 -53.27 -15.87 38.88
C ALA A 1 -52.84 -17.14 39.63
N ASP A 2 -53.74 -18.11 39.82
CA ASP A 2 -53.41 -19.39 40.47
C ASP A 2 -52.89 -20.39 39.41
N TYR A 3 -51.58 -20.33 39.15
CA TYR A 3 -50.92 -21.21 38.17
C TYR A 3 -50.86 -22.67 38.64
N GLN A 4 -50.85 -22.91 39.95
CA GLN A 4 -50.79 -24.26 40.53
C GLN A 4 -52.10 -25.02 40.28
N ALA A 5 -53.25 -24.40 40.50
CA ALA A 5 -54.55 -24.98 40.18
C ALA A 5 -54.74 -25.22 38.67
N CYS A 6 -54.23 -24.30 37.83
CA CYS A 6 -54.26 -24.44 36.38
C CYS A 6 -53.43 -25.66 35.90
N CYS A 7 -52.23 -25.83 36.44
CA CYS A 7 -51.36 -26.96 36.12
C CYS A 7 -52.03 -28.32 36.45
N GLN A 8 -52.67 -28.43 37.63
CA GLN A 8 -53.41 -29.63 38.02
C GLN A 8 -54.57 -29.96 37.08
N THR A 9 -55.26 -28.93 36.57
CA THR A 9 -56.37 -29.10 35.62
C THR A 9 -55.86 -29.55 34.26
N LEU A 10 -54.77 -28.96 33.76
CA LEU A 10 -54.12 -29.35 32.50
C LEU A 10 -53.56 -30.77 32.56
N GLN A 11 -53.03 -31.21 33.71
CA GLN A 11 -52.60 -32.60 33.90
C GLN A 11 -53.76 -33.60 33.84
N LYS A 12 -54.95 -33.24 34.34
CA LYS A 12 -56.16 -34.07 34.22
C LYS A 12 -56.64 -34.15 32.76
N LEU A 13 -56.60 -33.03 32.03
CA LEU A 13 -56.92 -32.97 30.60
C LEU A 13 -55.94 -33.78 29.74
N LEU A 14 -54.65 -33.77 30.07
CA LEU A 14 -53.65 -34.55 29.35
C LEU A 14 -53.93 -36.06 29.43
N LYS A 15 -54.48 -36.54 30.56
CA LYS A 15 -54.88 -37.95 30.76
C LYS A 15 -56.10 -38.37 29.92
N THR A 16 -56.90 -37.42 29.42
CA THR A 16 -58.09 -37.70 28.60
C THR A 16 -57.87 -37.39 27.12
N GLN A 17 -56.92 -36.52 26.79
CA GLN A 17 -56.56 -36.14 25.43
C GLN A 17 -55.04 -36.28 25.24
N ASP A 18 -54.58 -37.51 25.03
CA ASP A 18 -53.17 -37.78 24.77
C ASP A 18 -52.70 -37.01 23.53
N SER A 19 -51.56 -36.33 23.66
CA SER A 19 -50.84 -35.65 22.58
C SER A 19 -51.52 -34.42 21.95
N ASN A 20 -52.49 -33.76 22.62
CA ASN A 20 -53.03 -32.49 22.12
C ASN A 20 -51.99 -31.34 22.23
N PRO A 21 -51.53 -30.73 21.11
CA PRO A 21 -50.47 -29.72 21.12
C PRO A 21 -50.84 -28.45 21.90
N LYS A 22 -52.12 -28.06 21.96
CA LYS A 22 -52.58 -26.91 22.75
C LYS A 22 -52.46 -27.16 24.25
N VAL A 23 -52.81 -28.37 24.70
CA VAL A 23 -52.73 -28.75 26.12
C VAL A 23 -51.27 -28.83 26.55
N LEU A 24 -50.40 -29.40 25.70
CA LEU A 24 -48.95 -29.44 25.91
C LEU A 24 -48.34 -28.03 25.98
N HIS A 25 -48.70 -27.15 25.04
CA HIS A 25 -48.28 -25.74 25.05
C HIS A 25 -48.69 -25.03 26.34
N ASN A 26 -49.98 -25.08 26.70
CA ASN A 26 -50.51 -24.38 27.86
C ASN A 26 -49.91 -24.91 29.16
N LYS A 27 -49.64 -26.22 29.24
CA LYS A 27 -48.93 -26.82 30.38
C LYS A 27 -47.53 -26.23 30.51
N ALA A 28 -46.76 -26.18 29.41
CA ALA A 28 -45.41 -25.60 29.42
C ALA A 28 -45.41 -24.11 29.82
N VAL A 29 -46.38 -23.32 29.33
CA VAL A 29 -46.54 -21.91 29.71
C VAL A 29 -46.85 -21.78 31.21
N VAL A 30 -47.79 -22.56 31.73
CA VAL A 30 -48.17 -22.49 33.16
C VAL A 30 -47.00 -22.91 34.06
N GLU A 31 -46.28 -23.98 33.71
CA GLU A 31 -45.08 -24.41 34.43
C GLU A 31 -43.98 -23.35 34.41
N PHE A 32 -43.83 -22.64 33.29
CA PHE A 32 -42.88 -21.55 33.14
C PHE A 32 -43.23 -20.35 34.05
N TYR A 33 -44.48 -19.89 34.05
CA TYR A 33 -44.94 -18.82 34.93
C TYR A 33 -44.93 -19.22 36.42
N ASN A 34 -45.27 -20.48 36.75
CA ASN A 34 -45.20 -21.00 38.12
C ASN A 34 -43.75 -21.08 38.66
N SER A 35 -42.76 -21.01 37.78
CA SER A 35 -41.34 -20.96 38.14
C SER A 35 -40.77 -19.55 38.22
N ASP A 36 -41.62 -18.52 38.20
CA ASP A 36 -41.21 -17.11 38.07
C ASP A 36 -40.28 -16.89 36.86
N LEU A 37 -40.58 -17.57 35.75
CA LEU A 37 -39.85 -17.49 34.48
C LEU A 37 -38.40 -18.04 34.53
N ARG A 38 -38.05 -18.83 35.56
CA ARG A 38 -36.69 -19.36 35.76
C ARG A 38 -36.43 -20.68 35.04
N ARG A 39 -37.46 -21.51 34.82
CA ARG A 39 -37.33 -22.81 34.12
C ARG A 39 -37.41 -22.67 32.59
N TYR A 40 -36.66 -21.72 32.03
CA TYR A 40 -36.74 -21.41 30.61
C TYR A 40 -36.14 -22.50 29.70
N ASP A 41 -35.23 -23.37 30.17
CA ASP A 41 -34.69 -24.47 29.34
C ASP A 41 -35.71 -25.57 29.07
N GLN A 42 -36.52 -25.90 30.08
CA GLN A 42 -37.65 -26.83 29.95
C GLN A 42 -38.72 -26.24 29.03
N PHE A 43 -39.00 -24.94 29.20
CA PHE A 43 -39.92 -24.21 28.34
C PHE A 43 -39.43 -24.17 26.88
N ARG A 44 -38.15 -23.84 26.65
CA ARG A 44 -37.51 -23.84 25.34
C ARG A 44 -37.58 -25.21 24.67
N SER A 45 -37.29 -26.28 25.42
CA SER A 45 -37.36 -27.65 24.90
C SER A 45 -38.79 -28.03 24.47
N ALA A 46 -39.79 -27.65 25.27
CA ALA A 46 -41.20 -27.85 24.92
C ALA A 46 -41.61 -27.06 23.67
N MET A 47 -41.19 -25.80 23.54
CA MET A 47 -41.48 -24.98 22.36
C MET A 47 -40.80 -25.52 21.10
N ILE A 48 -39.56 -26.03 21.19
CA ILE A 48 -38.87 -26.70 20.08
C ILE A 48 -39.63 -27.96 19.65
N GLN A 49 -40.09 -28.78 20.59
CA GLN A 49 -40.88 -29.98 20.29
C GLN A 49 -42.20 -29.65 19.59
N LEU A 50 -42.88 -28.57 20.00
CA LEU A 50 -44.16 -28.15 19.43
C LEU A 50 -44.01 -27.49 18.05
N THR A 51 -42.93 -26.75 17.82
CA THR A 51 -42.71 -26.00 16.56
C THR A 51 -41.89 -26.78 15.53
N GLY A 52 -41.15 -27.81 15.96
CA GLY A 52 -40.21 -28.57 15.13
C GLY A 52 -38.96 -27.78 14.71
N LEU A 53 -38.76 -26.56 15.22
CA LEU A 53 -37.65 -25.69 14.83
C LEU A 53 -36.41 -25.97 15.70
N VAL A 54 -35.44 -26.69 15.14
CA VAL A 54 -34.17 -27.03 15.80
C VAL A 54 -33.00 -26.34 15.10
N GLY A 55 -32.05 -25.81 15.86
CA GLY A 55 -30.79 -25.28 15.32
C GLY A 55 -30.94 -23.96 14.54
N GLU A 56 -30.21 -23.84 13.43
CA GLU A 56 -30.22 -22.64 12.60
C GLU A 56 -31.54 -22.53 11.80
N ILE A 57 -32.37 -21.56 12.17
CA ILE A 57 -33.68 -21.34 11.53
C ILE A 57 -33.50 -20.66 10.18
N ARG A 58 -33.68 -21.42 9.10
CA ARG A 58 -33.59 -20.94 7.70
C ARG A 58 -34.95 -20.63 7.11
N THR A 59 -35.87 -21.59 7.13
CA THR A 59 -37.25 -21.47 6.65
C THR A 59 -38.22 -21.79 7.77
N VAL A 60 -39.32 -21.04 7.86
CA VAL A 60 -40.39 -21.26 8.84
C VAL A 60 -41.70 -21.25 8.07
N ASP A 61 -42.47 -22.33 8.23
CA ASP A 61 -43.81 -22.46 7.67
C ASP A 61 -44.77 -22.78 8.81
N VAL A 62 -45.70 -21.85 9.07
CA VAL A 62 -46.72 -22.01 10.12
C VAL A 62 -47.97 -22.53 9.43
N ARG A 63 -48.25 -23.83 9.57
CA ARG A 63 -49.37 -24.50 8.87
C ARG A 63 -50.74 -24.15 9.46
N ASP A 64 -50.83 -24.11 10.79
CA ASP A 64 -52.09 -23.93 11.51
C ASP A 64 -52.07 -22.70 12.42
N ARG A 65 -53.12 -21.85 12.32
CA ARG A 65 -53.31 -20.66 13.17
C ARG A 65 -53.25 -20.96 14.67
N GLU A 66 -53.64 -22.18 15.04
CA GLU A 66 -53.76 -22.61 16.43
C GLU A 66 -52.40 -22.84 17.10
N THR A 67 -51.34 -22.94 16.30
CA THR A 67 -49.96 -23.12 16.77
C THR A 67 -49.17 -21.82 16.83
N CYS A 68 -49.73 -20.69 16.35
CA CYS A 68 -49.06 -19.39 16.32
C CYS A 68 -48.51 -18.98 17.69
N ALA A 69 -49.24 -19.24 18.78
CA ALA A 69 -48.79 -18.93 20.14
C ALA A 69 -47.47 -19.65 20.52
N ALA A 70 -47.31 -20.92 20.10
CA ALA A 70 -46.08 -21.68 20.35
C ALA A 70 -44.88 -21.08 19.58
N TYR A 71 -45.09 -20.65 18.33
CA TYR A 71 -44.08 -19.96 17.53
C TYR A 71 -43.69 -18.60 18.13
N VAL A 72 -44.67 -17.81 18.61
CA VAL A 72 -44.40 -16.54 19.29
C VAL A 72 -43.56 -16.76 20.55
N ASN A 73 -43.91 -17.75 21.37
CA ASN A 73 -43.16 -18.10 22.57
C ASN A 73 -41.74 -18.59 22.27
N GLN A 74 -41.56 -19.41 21.22
CA GLN A 74 -40.23 -19.79 20.73
C GLN A 74 -39.40 -18.57 20.30
N ALA A 75 -40.02 -17.61 19.60
CA ALA A 75 -39.36 -16.38 19.18
C ALA A 75 -38.97 -15.48 20.36
N ILE A 76 -39.79 -15.39 21.41
CA ILE A 76 -39.47 -14.66 22.66
C ILE A 76 -38.24 -15.27 23.34
N VAL A 77 -38.19 -16.60 23.45
CA VAL A 77 -37.01 -17.27 24.00
C VAL A 77 -35.76 -16.92 23.18
N LEU A 78 -35.82 -17.08 21.86
CA LEU A 78 -34.68 -16.75 20.99
C LEU A 78 -34.23 -15.28 21.10
N TYR A 79 -35.16 -14.35 21.29
CA TYR A 79 -34.85 -12.93 21.50
C TYR A 79 -33.99 -12.71 22.75
N HIS A 80 -34.38 -13.28 23.90
CA HIS A 80 -33.61 -13.17 25.15
C HIS A 80 -32.24 -13.89 25.05
N PHE A 81 -32.15 -14.96 24.26
CA PHE A 81 -30.86 -15.60 23.94
C PHE A 81 -30.02 -14.84 22.88
N LYS A 82 -30.32 -13.55 22.62
CA LYS A 82 -29.62 -12.67 21.68
C LYS A 82 -29.62 -13.18 20.23
N GLN A 83 -30.70 -13.83 19.79
CA GLN A 83 -30.90 -14.27 18.41
C GLN A 83 -32.09 -13.55 17.73
N PRO A 84 -32.08 -12.20 17.64
CA PRO A 84 -33.22 -11.43 17.16
C PRO A 84 -33.55 -11.69 15.68
N LEU A 85 -32.57 -12.05 14.85
CA LEU A 85 -32.80 -12.41 13.45
C LEU A 85 -33.55 -13.74 13.30
N ALA A 86 -33.25 -14.73 14.13
CA ALA A 86 -33.95 -16.00 14.14
C ALA A 86 -35.38 -15.84 14.67
N ALA A 87 -35.54 -15.06 15.76
CA ALA A 87 -36.85 -14.68 16.29
C ALA A 87 -37.69 -13.95 15.23
N LEU A 88 -37.10 -12.99 14.50
CA LEU A 88 -37.80 -12.25 13.46
C LEU A 88 -38.28 -13.15 12.32
N LYS A 89 -37.47 -14.13 11.87
CA LYS A 89 -37.90 -15.08 10.82
C LYS A 89 -39.17 -15.83 11.23
N ILE A 90 -39.24 -16.29 12.49
CA ILE A 90 -40.43 -16.95 13.02
C ILE A 90 -41.60 -15.96 13.04
N MET A 91 -41.39 -14.76 13.58
CA MET A 91 -42.46 -13.77 13.71
C MET A 91 -43.00 -13.29 12.35
N LEU A 92 -42.17 -13.18 11.32
CA LEU A 92 -42.63 -12.90 9.95
C LEU A 92 -43.56 -14.00 9.43
N ALA A 93 -43.25 -15.28 9.69
CA ALA A 93 -44.13 -16.39 9.32
C ALA A 93 -45.44 -16.39 10.13
N VAL A 94 -45.40 -16.00 11.42
CA VAL A 94 -46.60 -15.81 12.23
C VAL A 94 -47.45 -14.65 11.70
N MET A 95 -46.83 -13.53 11.30
CA MET A 95 -47.51 -12.39 10.68
C MET A 95 -48.03 -12.66 9.27
N ALA A 96 -47.65 -13.75 8.61
CA ALA A 96 -48.32 -14.17 7.37
C ALA A 96 -49.81 -14.52 7.60
N HIS A 97 -50.18 -14.88 8.83
CA HIS A 97 -51.55 -15.13 9.27
C HIS A 97 -52.26 -13.89 9.83
N PHE A 98 -51.74 -12.69 9.54
CA PHE A 98 -52.19 -11.42 10.10
C PHE A 98 -53.72 -11.32 10.15
N ASP A 99 -54.43 -11.43 9.03
CA ASP A 99 -55.88 -11.21 8.98
C ASP A 99 -56.73 -12.26 9.74
N ARG A 100 -56.16 -13.43 10.04
CA ARG A 100 -56.89 -14.60 10.60
C ARG A 100 -56.61 -14.86 12.08
N MET A 101 -55.74 -14.08 12.70
CA MET A 101 -55.33 -14.21 14.10
C MET A 101 -56.35 -13.58 15.06
N ASP A 102 -56.47 -14.08 16.29
CA ASP A 102 -57.26 -13.40 17.32
C ASP A 102 -56.64 -12.04 17.71
N ASP A 103 -57.47 -11.08 18.11
CA ASP A 103 -57.04 -9.71 18.37
C ASP A 103 -56.08 -9.62 19.57
N TYR A 104 -56.25 -10.48 20.58
CA TYR A 104 -55.35 -10.54 21.73
C TYR A 104 -53.93 -10.95 21.33
N LEU A 105 -53.80 -12.09 20.63
CA LEU A 105 -52.53 -12.58 20.13
C LEU A 105 -51.94 -11.62 19.10
N LEU A 106 -52.77 -11.01 18.23
CA LEU A 106 -52.30 -10.01 17.27
C LEU A 106 -51.66 -8.82 17.97
N ARG A 107 -52.28 -8.27 19.02
CA ARG A 107 -51.71 -7.12 19.77
C ARG A 107 -50.32 -7.46 20.30
N ARG A 108 -50.16 -8.62 20.95
CA ARG A 108 -48.88 -9.07 21.54
C ARG A 108 -47.85 -9.43 20.47
N ALA A 109 -48.22 -10.27 19.50
CA ALA A 109 -47.34 -10.73 18.43
C ALA A 109 -46.95 -9.58 17.48
N GLY A 110 -47.88 -8.67 17.20
CA GLY A 110 -47.67 -7.49 16.37
C GLY A 110 -46.66 -6.53 16.99
N ILE A 111 -46.88 -6.12 18.26
CA ILE A 111 -45.94 -5.27 19.00
C ILE A 111 -44.55 -5.91 19.08
N PHE A 112 -44.48 -7.20 19.44
CA PHE A 112 -43.22 -7.92 19.51
C PHE A 112 -42.52 -8.00 18.14
N THR A 113 -43.25 -8.22 17.06
CA THR A 113 -42.69 -8.19 15.70
C THR A 113 -42.13 -6.81 15.36
N VAL A 114 -42.83 -5.73 15.72
CA VAL A 114 -42.34 -4.36 15.54
C VAL A 114 -41.06 -4.13 16.35
N HIS A 115 -40.98 -4.62 17.60
CA HIS A 115 -39.75 -4.56 18.40
C HIS A 115 -38.57 -5.25 17.69
N LEU A 116 -38.77 -6.48 17.22
CA LEU A 116 -37.75 -7.24 16.48
C LEU A 116 -37.33 -6.53 15.19
N LEU A 117 -38.27 -5.92 14.47
CA LEU A 117 -37.96 -5.12 13.29
C LEU A 117 -37.11 -3.91 13.66
N LEU A 118 -37.42 -3.19 14.72
CA LEU A 118 -36.62 -2.04 15.17
C LEU A 118 -35.22 -2.47 15.66
N ASP A 119 -35.12 -3.55 16.43
CA ASP A 119 -33.85 -4.06 16.96
C ASP A 119 -32.96 -4.69 15.86
N THR A 120 -33.56 -5.15 14.77
CA THR A 120 -32.84 -5.58 13.55
C THR A 120 -32.68 -4.46 12.52
N ASN A 121 -32.92 -3.21 12.92
CA ASN A 121 -32.73 -2.01 12.11
C ASN A 121 -33.58 -1.97 10.82
N GLN A 122 -34.85 -2.38 10.91
CA GLN A 122 -35.85 -2.33 9.84
C GLN A 122 -37.03 -1.39 10.19
N PRO A 123 -36.79 -0.07 10.34
CA PRO A 123 -37.79 0.89 10.80
C PRO A 123 -38.92 1.17 9.81
N LYS A 124 -38.74 1.05 8.49
CA LYS A 124 -39.83 1.21 7.52
C LYS A 124 -40.78 0.03 7.55
N LYS A 125 -40.26 -1.21 7.66
CA LYS A 125 -41.12 -2.40 7.87
C LYS A 125 -41.94 -2.25 9.14
N ALA A 126 -41.29 -1.83 10.23
CA ALA A 126 -41.95 -1.54 11.50
C ALA A 126 -43.07 -0.51 11.34
N ASN A 127 -42.83 0.60 10.62
CA ASN A 127 -43.84 1.63 10.39
C ASN A 127 -45.03 1.12 9.56
N ARG A 128 -44.79 0.30 8.53
CA ARG A 128 -45.87 -0.30 7.72
C ARG A 128 -46.70 -1.29 8.55
N LEU A 129 -46.07 -2.16 9.33
CA LEU A 129 -46.77 -3.10 10.21
C LEU A 129 -47.59 -2.35 11.27
N LEU A 130 -47.05 -1.26 11.84
CA LEU A 130 -47.81 -0.39 12.75
C LEU A 130 -49.04 0.21 12.08
N GLY A 131 -48.93 0.68 10.82
CA GLY A 131 -50.09 1.16 10.06
C GLY A 131 -51.12 0.07 9.78
N MET A 132 -50.68 -1.17 9.50
CA MET A 132 -51.59 -2.30 9.35
C MET A 132 -52.30 -2.66 10.66
N LEU A 133 -51.57 -2.69 11.78
CA LEU A 133 -52.12 -2.93 13.12
C LEU A 133 -53.12 -1.82 13.50
N GLN A 134 -52.78 -0.57 13.18
CA GLN A 134 -53.65 0.57 13.40
C GLN A 134 -55.00 0.38 12.69
N ASN A 135 -54.96 0.04 11.40
CA ASN A 135 -56.16 -0.15 10.60
C ASN A 135 -56.99 -1.36 11.06
N ARG A 136 -56.34 -2.49 11.36
CA ARG A 136 -57.04 -3.74 11.77
C ARG A 136 -57.68 -3.63 13.16
N LEU A 137 -57.00 -2.98 14.10
CA LEU A 137 -57.46 -2.85 15.49
C LEU A 137 -58.29 -1.56 15.72
N GLY A 138 -58.53 -0.75 14.68
CA GLY A 138 -59.32 0.49 14.77
C GLY A 138 -58.68 1.57 15.63
N ILE A 139 -57.35 1.64 15.67
CA ILE A 139 -56.60 2.54 16.56
C ILE A 139 -56.56 3.97 16.01
N GLN A 140 -57.02 4.95 16.78
CA GLN A 140 -56.95 6.37 16.43
C GLN A 140 -55.63 7.00 16.92
N VAL A 141 -54.68 7.21 16.00
CA VAL A 141 -53.32 7.70 16.33
C VAL A 141 -53.30 9.09 16.96
N TYR A 142 -54.23 9.99 16.58
CA TYR A 142 -54.29 11.33 17.17
C TYR A 142 -54.65 11.28 18.67
N ALA A 143 -55.55 10.36 19.06
CA ALA A 143 -55.99 10.17 20.44
C ALA A 143 -54.92 9.46 21.29
N ILE A 144 -54.07 8.63 20.66
CA ILE A 144 -52.89 8.06 21.32
C ILE A 144 -51.79 9.11 21.52
N LEU A 145 -51.64 10.11 20.66
CA LEU A 145 -50.55 11.09 20.75
C LEU A 145 -50.91 12.39 21.50
N SER A 146 -52.18 12.64 21.82
CA SER A 146 -52.62 13.84 22.56
C SER A 146 -52.22 13.83 24.04
N ASP A 147 -51.91 15.01 24.59
CA ASP A 147 -51.61 15.22 26.02
C ASP A 147 -52.87 15.38 26.90
N SER A 148 -54.05 15.56 26.29
CA SER A 148 -55.32 15.68 26.99
C SER A 148 -55.94 14.29 27.19
N ASP A 149 -55.89 13.78 28.42
CA ASP A 149 -56.73 12.65 28.88
C ASP A 149 -58.21 13.04 29.03
N GLU A 150 -58.54 14.32 28.78
CA GLU A 150 -59.91 14.82 28.78
C GLU A 150 -60.53 14.64 27.38
N ASP A 151 -61.55 13.79 27.33
CA ASP A 151 -62.49 13.54 26.22
C ASP A 151 -62.02 12.61 25.07
N GLU A 152 -61.71 11.36 25.38
CA GLU A 152 -62.05 10.27 24.45
C GLU A 152 -63.53 9.89 24.68
N PRO A 153 -64.45 10.13 23.73
CA PRO A 153 -65.73 9.45 23.79
C PRO A 153 -65.44 7.95 23.72
N LEU A 154 -65.83 7.22 24.77
CA LEU A 154 -65.87 5.76 24.85
C LEU A 154 -66.79 5.20 23.75
N ILE A 155 -66.32 5.20 22.50
CA ILE A 155 -67.02 4.56 21.38
C ILE A 155 -66.67 3.07 21.42
N ASP A 156 -67.45 2.35 22.24
CA ASP A 156 -68.01 1.00 22.05
C ASP A 156 -67.18 0.03 21.16
N ASN A 157 -66.31 -0.82 21.73
CA ASN A 157 -66.56 -2.14 22.37
C ASN A 157 -66.68 -3.39 21.48
N GLU A 158 -66.36 -3.36 20.18
CA GLU A 158 -66.16 -4.64 19.47
C GLU A 158 -64.74 -5.20 19.62
N SER A 159 -63.69 -4.37 19.57
CA SER A 159 -62.28 -4.81 19.66
C SER A 159 -61.71 -4.93 21.09
N ARG A 160 -62.56 -4.70 22.12
CA ARG A 160 -62.20 -4.72 23.55
C ARG A 160 -62.69 -5.97 24.30
N LYS A 161 -63.54 -6.80 23.71
CA LYS A 161 -64.22 -7.92 24.42
C LYS A 161 -63.26 -8.97 24.99
N ASP A 162 -62.04 -9.04 24.46
CA ASP A 162 -61.12 -10.14 24.72
C ASP A 162 -60.07 -9.82 25.81
N ILE A 163 -60.03 -8.59 26.34
CA ILE A 163 -59.02 -8.15 27.33
C ILE A 163 -59.59 -7.28 28.44
N SER A 164 -58.92 -7.29 29.60
CA SER A 164 -59.22 -6.38 30.72
C SER A 164 -58.80 -4.94 30.43
N GLU A 165 -59.40 -3.99 31.14
CA GLU A 165 -59.07 -2.56 31.06
C GLU A 165 -57.58 -2.29 31.32
N LEU A 166 -57.00 -2.96 32.33
CA LEU A 166 -55.58 -2.87 32.64
C LEU A 166 -54.69 -3.32 31.47
N GLN A 167 -55.04 -4.44 30.83
CA GLN A 167 -54.28 -4.97 29.68
C GLN A 167 -54.41 -4.09 28.44
N PHE A 168 -55.56 -3.45 28.24
CA PHE A 168 -55.74 -2.49 27.15
C PHE A 168 -54.88 -1.24 27.38
N GLU A 169 -54.81 -0.75 28.62
CA GLU A 169 -54.01 0.42 28.98
C GLU A 169 -52.50 0.15 28.87
N GLU A 170 -52.03 -1.03 29.29
CA GLU A 170 -50.66 -1.49 29.05
C GLU A 170 -50.33 -1.51 27.55
N PHE A 171 -51.21 -2.11 26.74
CA PHE A 171 -51.05 -2.11 25.28
C PHE A 171 -51.03 -0.70 24.69
N ARG A 172 -51.89 0.21 25.16
CA ARG A 172 -51.95 1.61 24.70
C ARG A 172 -50.60 2.29 24.93
N LYS A 173 -50.02 2.14 26.12
CA LYS A 173 -48.71 2.72 26.48
C LYS A 173 -47.58 2.12 25.64
N GLU A 174 -47.52 0.80 25.49
CA GLU A 174 -46.53 0.12 24.65
C GLU A 174 -46.62 0.55 23.18
N PHE A 175 -47.84 0.58 22.63
CA PHE A 175 -48.10 1.01 21.25
C PHE A 175 -47.69 2.47 21.03
N ARG A 176 -47.93 3.35 22.00
CA ARG A 176 -47.52 4.76 21.97
C ARG A 176 -46.00 4.90 21.89
N LEU A 177 -45.26 4.25 22.80
CA LEU A 177 -43.80 4.30 22.85
C LEU A 177 -43.16 3.76 21.57
N ILE A 178 -43.63 2.61 21.08
CA ILE A 178 -43.06 1.98 19.88
C ILE A 178 -43.38 2.75 18.60
N LEU A 179 -44.55 3.39 18.53
CA LEU A 179 -44.93 4.26 17.42
C LEU A 179 -44.02 5.48 17.35
N ILE A 180 -43.76 6.14 18.49
CA ILE A 180 -42.83 7.26 18.57
C ILE A 180 -41.42 6.80 18.20
N ARG A 181 -40.92 5.71 18.79
CA ARG A 181 -39.60 5.13 18.48
C ARG A 181 -39.45 4.82 16.98
N SER A 182 -40.45 4.18 16.37
CA SER A 182 -40.47 3.87 14.94
C SER A 182 -40.43 5.13 14.08
N ASN A 183 -41.22 6.16 14.41
CA ASN A 183 -41.22 7.43 13.68
C ASN A 183 -39.87 8.16 13.78
N LEU A 184 -39.27 8.23 14.98
CA LEU A 184 -37.95 8.83 15.19
C LEU A 184 -36.85 8.08 14.40
N LEU A 185 -36.84 6.75 14.42
CA LEU A 185 -35.88 5.95 13.64
C LEU A 185 -36.05 6.10 12.12
N ASN A 186 -37.26 6.46 11.66
CA ASN A 186 -37.52 6.86 10.27
C ASN A 186 -37.14 8.32 9.97
N GLY A 187 -36.59 9.06 10.93
CA GLY A 187 -36.15 10.45 10.80
C GLY A 187 -37.25 11.50 10.98
N LYS A 188 -38.45 11.13 11.43
CA LYS A 188 -39.53 12.09 11.71
C LYS A 188 -39.28 12.80 13.04
N LYS A 189 -38.64 13.97 12.97
CA LYS A 189 -38.31 14.78 14.15
C LYS A 189 -39.41 15.74 14.61
N ASN A 190 -40.34 16.13 13.72
CA ASN A 190 -41.41 17.09 14.03
C ASN A 190 -42.67 16.33 14.48
N MET A 191 -42.67 15.81 15.70
CA MET A 191 -43.86 15.16 16.29
C MET A 191 -44.03 15.59 17.75
N SER A 192 -45.29 15.70 18.21
CA SER A 192 -45.53 15.93 19.63
C SER A 192 -45.17 14.67 20.41
N ILE A 193 -44.30 14.80 21.41
CA ILE A 193 -44.01 13.74 22.37
C ILE A 193 -44.64 14.16 23.70
N PRO A 194 -45.48 13.30 24.31
CA PRO A 194 -46.24 13.64 25.49
C PRO A 194 -45.39 14.14 26.66
N LEU A 195 -45.96 14.99 27.51
CA LEU A 195 -45.31 15.54 28.72
C LEU A 195 -45.30 14.57 29.90
N GLU A 196 -45.11 13.27 29.66
CA GLU A 196 -44.94 12.27 30.70
C GLU A 196 -43.53 12.29 31.31
N ASP A 197 -43.43 12.16 32.64
CA ASP A 197 -42.19 12.23 33.41
C ASP A 197 -41.59 10.84 33.69
N THR A 198 -41.46 10.00 32.66
CA THR A 198 -40.79 8.69 32.74
C THR A 198 -39.46 8.67 31.99
N SER A 199 -38.61 7.69 32.28
CA SER A 199 -37.30 7.54 31.62
C SER A 199 -37.42 7.32 30.11
N GLU A 200 -38.43 6.56 29.69
CA GLU A 200 -38.71 6.19 28.30
C GLU A 200 -39.04 7.45 27.47
N TYR A 201 -39.90 8.33 27.99
CA TYR A 201 -40.22 9.59 27.32
C TYR A 201 -39.05 10.57 27.32
N SER A 202 -38.27 10.65 28.40
CA SER A 202 -37.02 11.44 28.40
C SER A 202 -36.03 10.95 27.34
N ILE A 203 -35.90 9.63 27.15
CA ILE A 203 -35.05 9.05 26.09
C ILE A 203 -35.58 9.38 24.70
N LEU A 204 -36.90 9.26 24.47
CA LEU A 204 -37.52 9.58 23.18
C LEU A 204 -37.41 11.08 22.84
N LYS A 205 -37.62 11.98 23.81
CA LYS A 205 -37.39 13.43 23.65
C LYS A 205 -35.93 13.74 23.38
N GLY A 206 -35.01 13.11 24.12
CA GLY A 206 -33.58 13.22 23.88
C GLY A 206 -33.20 12.83 22.44
N HIS A 207 -33.75 11.72 21.94
CA HIS A 207 -33.56 11.28 20.56
C HIS A 207 -34.17 12.25 19.53
N GLN A 208 -35.35 12.82 19.80
CA GLN A 208 -35.96 13.86 18.96
C GLN A 208 -35.05 15.08 18.82
N TYR A 209 -34.55 15.62 19.94
CA TYR A 209 -33.63 16.76 19.93
C TYR A 209 -32.31 16.42 19.25
N PHE A 210 -31.79 15.21 19.44
CA PHE A 210 -30.60 14.72 18.75
C PHE A 210 -30.78 14.74 17.21
N LEU A 211 -31.92 14.23 16.70
CA LEU A 211 -32.25 14.31 15.27
C LEU A 211 -32.48 15.75 14.78
N GLY A 212 -32.86 16.65 15.69
CA GLY A 212 -32.94 18.09 15.46
C GLY A 212 -31.58 18.80 15.41
N ASN A 213 -30.47 18.11 15.71
CA ASN A 213 -29.14 18.68 15.97
C ASN A 213 -29.08 19.62 17.20
N ASP A 214 -30.07 19.55 18.09
CA ASP A 214 -30.07 20.28 19.37
C ASP A 214 -29.48 19.39 20.47
N TYR A 215 -28.16 19.26 20.44
CA TYR A 215 -27.42 18.39 21.37
C TYR A 215 -27.51 18.84 22.83
N GLN A 216 -27.69 20.15 23.07
CA GLN A 216 -27.79 20.70 24.42
C GLN A 216 -29.14 20.32 25.06
N MET A 217 -30.24 20.48 24.33
CA MET A 217 -31.55 20.04 24.80
C MET A 217 -31.63 18.53 24.91
N ALA A 218 -31.03 17.78 23.98
CA ALA A 218 -30.94 16.34 24.07
C ALA A 218 -30.27 15.89 25.39
N ALA A 219 -29.11 16.47 25.72
CA ALA A 219 -28.39 16.17 26.96
C ALA A 219 -29.20 16.58 28.21
N LYS A 220 -29.86 17.74 28.16
CA LYS A 220 -30.71 18.24 29.26
C LYS A 220 -31.87 17.29 29.55
N GLU A 221 -32.55 16.79 28.52
CA GLU A 221 -33.68 15.85 28.69
C GLU A 221 -33.24 14.51 29.27
N LEU A 222 -32.10 13.96 28.82
CA LEU A 222 -31.56 12.72 29.38
C LEU A 222 -31.10 12.89 30.84
N SER A 223 -30.55 14.05 31.19
CA SER A 223 -30.06 14.34 32.54
C SER A 223 -31.15 14.39 33.59
N LYS A 224 -32.42 14.66 33.23
CA LYS A 224 -33.55 14.71 34.17
C LYS A 224 -33.77 13.40 34.94
N LYS A 225 -33.48 12.27 34.30
CA LYS A 225 -33.69 10.92 34.83
C LYS A 225 -32.39 10.19 35.12
N PHE A 226 -31.26 10.83 34.88
CA PHE A 226 -29.95 10.24 35.11
C PHE A 226 -29.63 10.20 36.60
N THR A 227 -29.41 9.00 37.14
CA THR A 227 -28.98 8.80 38.52
C THR A 227 -27.64 8.08 38.54
N ASN A 228 -26.83 8.32 39.57
CA ASN A 228 -25.54 7.62 39.73
C ASN A 228 -25.66 6.30 40.51
N GLU A 229 -26.87 5.84 40.79
CA GLU A 229 -27.13 4.62 41.56
C GLU A 229 -27.41 3.44 40.61
N PRO A 230 -26.78 2.27 40.79
CA PRO A 230 -27.06 1.11 39.94
C PRO A 230 -28.49 0.60 40.17
N VAL A 231 -29.25 0.36 39.09
CA VAL A 231 -30.60 -0.23 39.18
C VAL A 231 -30.49 -1.74 38.92
N SER A 232 -31.18 -2.54 39.74
CA SER A 232 -31.15 -4.00 39.60
C SER A 232 -31.98 -4.48 38.40
N VAL A 233 -31.34 -5.23 37.51
CA VAL A 233 -31.94 -5.90 36.33
C VAL A 233 -33.03 -6.90 36.75
N ASN A 234 -33.02 -7.37 38.00
CA ASN A 234 -33.96 -8.37 38.51
C ASN A 234 -35.43 -7.92 38.50
N LYS A 235 -35.70 -6.60 38.45
CA LYS A 235 -37.07 -6.07 38.40
C LYS A 235 -37.61 -5.81 36.99
N HIS A 236 -36.73 -5.40 36.06
CA HIS A 236 -37.17 -4.85 34.76
C HIS A 236 -36.43 -5.42 33.54
N GLY A 237 -35.41 -6.27 33.73
CA GLY A 237 -34.65 -6.87 32.63
C GLY A 237 -33.63 -5.95 31.94
N GLU A 238 -33.61 -4.66 32.27
CA GLU A 238 -32.67 -3.67 31.75
C GLU A 238 -32.32 -2.62 32.82
N ASP A 239 -31.11 -2.05 32.76
CA ASP A 239 -30.68 -0.93 33.60
C ASP A 239 -30.78 0.39 32.82
N GLN A 240 -31.61 1.31 33.32
CA GLN A 240 -31.90 2.58 32.64
C GLN A 240 -30.67 3.50 32.59
N ASN A 241 -29.82 3.49 33.62
CA ASN A 241 -28.63 4.34 33.69
C ASN A 241 -27.58 3.95 32.65
N THR A 242 -27.47 2.67 32.33
CA THR A 242 -26.66 2.15 31.22
C THR A 242 -27.06 2.79 29.89
N ILE A 243 -28.36 2.82 29.59
CA ILE A 243 -28.90 3.40 28.34
C ILE A 243 -28.69 4.91 28.30
N LEU A 244 -29.00 5.61 29.39
CA LEU A 244 -28.85 7.07 29.48
C LEU A 244 -27.38 7.48 29.34
N ALA A 245 -26.44 6.81 30.04
CA ALA A 245 -25.02 7.07 29.95
C ALA A 245 -24.48 6.82 28.52
N ASN A 246 -24.89 5.71 27.88
CA ASN A 246 -24.51 5.45 26.50
C ASN A 246 -25.02 6.54 25.56
N ASN A 247 -26.28 6.97 25.69
CA ASN A 247 -26.85 8.03 24.85
C ASN A 247 -26.17 9.39 25.08
N MET A 248 -25.81 9.71 26.33
CA MET A 248 -24.97 10.88 26.65
C MET A 248 -23.61 10.81 25.95
N GLY A 249 -22.99 9.63 25.93
CA GLY A 249 -21.76 9.39 25.18
C GLY A 249 -21.93 9.64 23.68
N VAL A 250 -23.03 9.18 23.08
CA VAL A 250 -23.36 9.42 21.66
C VAL A 250 -23.54 10.91 21.37
N ILE A 251 -24.24 11.66 22.23
CA ILE A 251 -24.39 13.12 22.10
C ILE A 251 -23.02 13.81 22.10
N HIS A 252 -22.16 13.48 23.08
CA HIS A 252 -20.83 14.04 23.18
C HIS A 252 -19.91 13.64 22.01
N PHE A 253 -20.09 12.44 21.47
CA PHE A 253 -19.38 11.99 20.28
C PHE A 253 -19.78 12.82 19.05
N SER A 254 -21.07 13.10 18.86
CA SER A 254 -21.59 13.89 17.74
C SER A 254 -21.07 15.34 17.73
N VAL A 255 -20.83 15.94 18.90
CA VAL A 255 -20.19 17.26 19.03
C VAL A 255 -18.65 17.20 19.02
N LYS A 256 -18.05 16.04 18.70
CA LYS A 256 -16.60 15.80 18.65
C LYS A 256 -15.86 15.95 19.98
N HIS A 257 -16.57 15.87 21.11
CA HIS A 257 -15.98 15.83 22.45
C HIS A 257 -15.61 14.38 22.82
N TYR A 258 -14.69 13.77 22.07
CA TYR A 258 -14.39 12.34 22.15
C TYR A 258 -13.94 11.87 23.54
N ALA A 259 -13.20 12.70 24.28
CA ALA A 259 -12.76 12.37 25.63
C ALA A 259 -13.93 12.24 26.60
N LEU A 260 -14.91 13.16 26.51
CA LEU A 260 -16.10 13.13 27.34
C LEU A 260 -17.04 11.99 26.92
N ALA A 261 -17.18 11.74 25.62
CA ALA A 261 -17.89 10.59 25.09
C ALA A 261 -17.34 9.27 25.64
N ALA A 262 -16.01 9.10 25.59
CA ALA A 262 -15.33 7.90 26.11
C ALA A 262 -15.61 7.69 27.62
N ARG A 263 -15.64 8.76 28.42
CA ARG A 263 -15.99 8.68 29.85
C ARG A 263 -17.43 8.22 30.07
N PHE A 264 -18.38 8.75 29.32
CA PHE A 264 -19.78 8.32 29.42
C PHE A 264 -19.98 6.87 28.97
N PHE A 265 -19.29 6.42 27.92
CA PHE A 265 -19.32 5.01 27.54
C PHE A 265 -18.68 4.10 28.61
N GLN A 266 -17.58 4.53 29.23
CA GLN A 266 -16.99 3.80 30.35
C GLN A 266 -17.95 3.72 31.54
N GLN A 267 -18.66 4.80 31.84
CA GLN A 267 -19.69 4.82 32.88
C GLN A 267 -20.85 3.87 32.53
N ALA A 268 -21.30 3.83 31.28
CA ALA A 268 -22.32 2.89 30.82
C ALA A 268 -21.87 1.42 30.97
N LEU A 269 -20.60 1.11 30.69
CA LEU A 269 -20.04 -0.23 30.92
C LEU A 269 -19.98 -0.61 32.40
N LEU A 270 -19.72 0.36 33.29
CA LEU A 270 -19.74 0.12 34.74
C LEU A 270 -21.16 -0.16 35.23
N PHE A 271 -22.16 0.59 34.76
CA PHE A 271 -23.55 0.31 35.08
C PHE A 271 -23.99 -1.06 34.55
N ASP A 272 -23.71 -1.40 33.28
CA ASP A 272 -24.02 -2.72 32.70
C ASP A 272 -23.38 -3.86 33.50
N LYS A 273 -22.12 -3.67 33.91
CA LYS A 273 -21.38 -4.63 34.75
C LYS A 273 -22.03 -4.79 36.12
N SER A 274 -22.28 -3.70 36.86
CA SER A 274 -22.93 -3.75 38.17
C SER A 274 -24.32 -4.40 38.09
N ALA A 275 -25.08 -4.04 37.07
CA ALA A 275 -26.43 -4.51 36.81
C ALA A 275 -26.49 -6.03 36.52
N THR A 276 -25.41 -6.58 35.95
CA THR A 276 -25.33 -8.01 35.57
C THR A 276 -24.56 -8.87 36.57
N GLU A 277 -23.58 -8.31 37.31
CA GLU A 277 -22.78 -9.02 38.31
C GLU A 277 -23.54 -9.40 39.59
N ASP A 278 -24.54 -8.61 40.00
CA ASP A 278 -25.49 -9.00 41.07
C ASP A 278 -26.24 -10.31 40.75
N THR A 279 -26.23 -10.72 39.47
CA THR A 279 -26.83 -11.95 38.96
C THR A 279 -25.82 -13.12 38.86
N SER A 280 -24.53 -12.89 39.12
CA SER A 280 -23.42 -13.82 38.80
C SER A 280 -22.89 -14.63 39.99
N THR A 281 -23.29 -14.32 41.22
CA THR A 281 -22.95 -15.14 42.41
C THR A 281 -23.81 -16.39 42.54
N GLU A 282 -24.91 -16.47 41.80
CA GLU A 282 -25.59 -17.72 41.45
C GLU A 282 -25.42 -17.91 39.94
N LYS A 283 -25.25 -19.16 39.47
CA LYS A 283 -25.11 -19.45 38.04
C LYS A 283 -26.27 -18.80 37.25
N VAL A 284 -26.01 -18.37 36.01
CA VAL A 284 -27.03 -17.91 35.03
C VAL A 284 -28.24 -18.88 34.93
N GLU A 285 -28.02 -20.15 35.29
CA GLU A 285 -29.04 -21.16 35.61
C GLU A 285 -29.80 -20.80 36.91
N GLY A 286 -30.75 -19.86 36.83
CA GLY A 286 -31.63 -19.54 37.97
C GLY A 286 -32.36 -18.20 37.88
N SER A 287 -31.90 -17.29 37.04
CA SER A 287 -32.53 -15.98 36.84
C SER A 287 -33.78 -16.09 35.96
N PRO A 288 -34.74 -15.16 36.08
CA PRO A 288 -35.86 -15.05 35.15
C PRO A 288 -35.38 -14.84 33.70
N LEU A 289 -36.13 -15.36 32.71
CA LEU A 289 -35.78 -15.26 31.28
C LEU A 289 -35.47 -13.82 30.81
N TYR A 290 -36.16 -12.81 31.35
CA TYR A 290 -35.94 -11.42 30.95
C TYR A 290 -34.57 -10.85 31.38
N CYS A 291 -33.89 -11.48 32.33
CA CYS A 291 -32.50 -11.15 32.70
C CYS A 291 -31.49 -11.80 31.74
N VAL A 292 -31.90 -12.86 31.03
CA VAL A 292 -31.06 -13.53 30.03
C VAL A 292 -30.87 -12.58 28.85
N GLY A 293 -29.60 -12.27 28.56
CA GLY A 293 -29.26 -11.31 27.51
C GLY A 293 -29.59 -9.86 27.85
N ALA A 294 -29.70 -9.49 29.13
CA ALA A 294 -29.89 -8.09 29.54
C ALA A 294 -28.73 -7.17 29.13
N THR A 295 -27.51 -7.71 29.09
CA THR A 295 -26.30 -6.93 28.78
C THR A 295 -26.39 -6.21 27.42
N LYS A 296 -25.96 -4.94 27.41
CA LYS A 296 -25.79 -4.07 26.23
C LYS A 296 -24.31 -3.83 25.91
N ARG A 297 -23.43 -4.66 26.49
CA ARG A 297 -21.98 -4.51 26.42
C ARG A 297 -21.42 -4.41 24.99
N PRO A 298 -21.82 -5.25 24.00
CA PRO A 298 -21.28 -5.15 22.64
C PRO A 298 -21.58 -3.81 21.97
N GLU A 299 -22.79 -3.27 22.14
CA GLU A 299 -23.21 -1.99 21.57
C GLU A 299 -22.42 -0.82 22.18
N ILE A 300 -22.20 -0.85 23.50
CA ILE A 300 -21.45 0.18 24.22
C ILE A 300 -19.94 0.08 23.88
N LEU A 301 -19.38 -1.12 23.80
CA LEU A 301 -17.97 -1.33 23.41
C LEU A 301 -17.69 -0.86 21.99
N TYR A 302 -18.63 -1.02 21.06
CA TYR A 302 -18.51 -0.47 19.72
C TYR A 302 -18.38 1.06 19.75
N ASN A 303 -19.27 1.74 20.48
CA ASN A 303 -19.23 3.20 20.63
C ASN A 303 -17.96 3.68 21.36
N HIS A 304 -17.57 2.98 22.42
CA HIS A 304 -16.35 3.27 23.17
C HIS A 304 -15.09 3.10 22.31
N GLY A 305 -15.01 2.00 21.55
CA GLY A 305 -13.91 1.75 20.62
C GLY A 305 -13.78 2.83 19.56
N LEU A 306 -14.90 3.31 19.00
CA LEU A 306 -14.87 4.46 18.09
C LEU A 306 -14.33 5.73 18.75
N ALA A 307 -14.77 6.05 19.97
CA ALA A 307 -14.27 7.20 20.71
C ALA A 307 -12.76 7.08 20.99
N LEU A 308 -12.29 5.90 21.40
CA LEU A 308 -10.87 5.61 21.63
C LEU A 308 -10.02 5.74 20.36
N LEU A 309 -10.54 5.29 19.22
CA LEU A 309 -9.87 5.43 17.93
C LEU A 309 -9.68 6.91 17.56
N HIS A 310 -10.71 7.75 17.78
CA HIS A 310 -10.61 9.20 17.58
C HIS A 310 -9.65 9.87 18.58
N LEU A 311 -9.50 9.32 19.79
CA LEU A 311 -8.53 9.74 20.80
C LEU A 311 -7.09 9.24 20.53
N GLN A 312 -6.82 8.61 19.38
CA GLN A 312 -5.52 8.05 19.03
C GLN A 312 -5.03 6.96 20.01
N ARG A 313 -5.96 6.18 20.58
CA ARG A 313 -5.69 5.01 21.45
C ARG A 313 -6.07 3.71 20.74
N PRO A 314 -5.36 3.34 19.65
CA PRO A 314 -5.78 2.26 18.75
C PRO A 314 -5.75 0.88 19.40
N LYS A 315 -4.83 0.61 20.33
CA LYS A 315 -4.73 -0.70 21.01
C LYS A 315 -5.97 -0.98 21.85
N GLU A 316 -6.41 -0.01 22.63
CA GLU A 316 -7.62 -0.16 23.45
C GLU A 316 -8.90 -0.18 22.61
N ALA A 317 -8.93 0.59 21.52
CA ALA A 317 -10.02 0.55 20.55
C ALA A 317 -10.15 -0.84 19.90
N PHE A 318 -9.02 -1.46 19.54
CA PHE A 318 -8.94 -2.79 18.97
C PHE A 318 -9.53 -3.85 19.92
N GLU A 319 -9.12 -3.85 21.20
CA GLU A 319 -9.66 -4.77 22.21
C GLU A 319 -11.19 -4.65 22.36
N CYS A 320 -11.71 -3.42 22.37
CA CYS A 320 -13.14 -3.18 22.44
C CYS A 320 -13.87 -3.77 21.22
N MET A 321 -13.35 -3.52 20.02
CA MET A 321 -13.97 -3.94 18.75
C MET A 321 -13.86 -5.45 18.52
N LEU A 322 -12.80 -6.10 19.01
CA LEU A 322 -12.61 -7.53 18.90
C LEU A 322 -13.72 -8.31 19.64
N ILE A 323 -14.16 -7.81 20.80
CA ILE A 323 -15.29 -8.38 21.53
C ILE A 323 -16.59 -8.28 20.71
N VAL A 324 -16.82 -7.14 20.05
CA VAL A 324 -18.02 -6.91 19.20
C VAL A 324 -18.02 -7.81 17.97
N LEU A 325 -16.84 -8.18 17.47
CA LEU A 325 -16.69 -9.01 16.28
C LEU A 325 -17.33 -10.39 16.44
N ASN A 326 -17.33 -10.95 17.66
CA ASN A 326 -17.92 -12.26 17.95
C ASN A 326 -19.41 -12.34 17.59
N SER A 327 -20.17 -11.26 17.84
CA SER A 327 -21.60 -11.20 17.52
C SER A 327 -21.90 -10.53 16.18
N ASN A 328 -20.99 -9.72 15.65
CA ASN A 328 -21.24 -8.83 14.51
C ASN A 328 -20.22 -8.97 13.37
N HIS A 329 -19.67 -10.17 13.15
CA HIS A 329 -18.69 -10.47 12.10
C HIS A 329 -19.15 -10.17 10.66
N ASN A 330 -20.46 -10.08 10.40
CA ASN A 330 -20.99 -9.72 9.08
C ASN A 330 -20.99 -8.20 8.80
N ASN A 331 -20.47 -7.38 9.71
CA ASN A 331 -20.45 -5.93 9.55
C ASN A 331 -19.12 -5.46 8.90
N PRO A 332 -19.10 -5.04 7.62
CA PRO A 332 -17.87 -4.61 6.96
C PRO A 332 -17.26 -3.35 7.58
N ARG A 333 -18.05 -2.50 8.27
CA ARG A 333 -17.52 -1.32 8.97
C ARG A 333 -16.63 -1.72 10.14
N LEU A 334 -17.01 -2.76 10.87
CA LEU A 334 -16.26 -3.22 12.05
C LEU A 334 -14.87 -3.73 11.63
N TRP A 335 -14.81 -4.49 10.54
CA TRP A 335 -13.55 -4.93 9.95
C TRP A 335 -12.64 -3.77 9.54
N LEU A 336 -13.21 -2.73 8.90
CA LEU A 336 -12.45 -1.53 8.58
C LEU A 336 -11.90 -0.86 9.86
N ARG A 337 -12.71 -0.74 10.92
CA ARG A 337 -12.25 -0.12 12.18
C ARG A 337 -11.10 -0.88 12.85
N LEU A 338 -11.14 -2.22 12.84
CA LEU A 338 -10.03 -3.05 13.31
C LEU A 338 -8.76 -2.81 12.48
N ALA A 339 -8.90 -2.72 11.16
CA ALA A 339 -7.78 -2.42 10.27
C ALA A 339 -7.21 -1.01 10.50
N GLU A 340 -8.06 0.00 10.73
CA GLU A 340 -7.63 1.35 11.08
C GLU A 340 -6.82 1.38 12.39
N CYS A 341 -7.20 0.57 13.39
CA CYS A 341 -6.42 0.42 14.62
C CYS A 341 -5.00 -0.11 14.31
N CYS A 342 -4.90 -1.14 13.47
CA CYS A 342 -3.63 -1.74 13.07
C CYS A 342 -2.74 -0.74 12.30
N ILE A 343 -3.32 -0.03 11.32
CA ILE A 343 -2.63 1.00 10.54
C ILE A 343 -2.12 2.13 11.46
N MET A 344 -2.94 2.54 12.44
CA MET A 344 -2.57 3.60 13.37
C MET A 344 -1.42 3.19 14.31
N VAL A 345 -1.42 1.95 14.82
CA VAL A 345 -0.30 1.41 15.62
C VAL A 345 0.99 1.40 14.81
N HIS A 346 0.96 0.83 13.59
CA HIS A 346 2.12 0.77 12.71
C HIS A 346 2.69 2.19 12.43
N ARG A 347 1.81 3.16 12.20
CA ARG A 347 2.21 4.54 11.97
C ARG A 347 2.88 5.17 13.20
N GLN A 348 2.33 4.96 14.39
CA GLN A 348 2.91 5.46 15.65
C GLN A 348 4.30 4.85 15.91
N GLU A 349 4.49 3.57 15.58
CA GLU A 349 5.78 2.88 15.66
C GLU A 349 6.80 3.41 14.63
N LYS A 350 6.37 3.68 13.39
CA LYS A 350 7.25 4.27 12.35
C LYS A 350 7.69 5.70 12.70
N GLN A 351 6.82 6.49 13.31
CA GLN A 351 7.17 7.86 13.76
C GLN A 351 8.22 7.87 14.88
N THR A 352 8.21 6.88 15.76
CA THR A 352 9.22 6.74 16.83
C THR A 352 10.55 6.17 16.31
N GLN A 353 10.52 5.37 15.24
CA GLN A 353 11.71 4.80 14.61
C GLN A 353 12.45 5.74 13.64
N ASN A 354 11.83 6.84 13.19
CA ASN A 354 12.41 7.79 12.22
C ASN A 354 13.54 8.68 12.79
N THR A 355 14.35 8.14 13.71
CA THR A 355 15.59 8.78 14.17
C THR A 355 16.76 8.32 13.29
N ASN A 356 17.20 9.23 12.42
CA ASN A 356 18.45 9.19 11.66
C ASN A 356 18.68 7.99 10.72
N ILE A 357 18.13 8.11 9.50
CA ILE A 357 18.50 7.29 8.33
C ILE A 357 20.01 7.44 8.01
N CYS A 358 20.58 8.63 8.26
CA CYS A 358 22.00 8.92 8.08
C CYS A 358 22.73 8.81 9.43
N HIS A 359 23.57 7.78 9.56
CA HIS A 359 24.43 7.57 10.73
C HIS A 359 25.70 8.44 10.67
N GLY A 360 26.12 8.83 9.46
CA GLY A 360 27.31 9.67 9.26
C GLY A 360 27.51 10.04 7.80
N THR A 361 28.40 11.00 7.57
CA THR A 361 28.77 11.47 6.24
C THR A 361 30.27 11.30 6.07
N VAL A 362 30.72 10.62 5.02
CA VAL A 362 32.13 10.42 4.67
C VAL A 362 32.40 11.18 3.38
N GLY A 363 33.46 12.00 3.35
CA GLY A 363 33.82 12.80 2.19
C GLY A 363 33.03 14.11 2.02
N SER A 364 33.39 14.88 1.00
CA SER A 364 32.83 16.19 0.66
C SER A 364 32.55 16.31 -0.84
N GLY A 365 31.68 17.24 -1.23
CA GLY A 365 31.31 17.45 -2.64
C GLY A 365 30.60 16.23 -3.25
N VAL A 366 30.96 15.89 -4.50
CA VAL A 366 30.40 14.77 -5.26
C VAL A 366 30.77 13.39 -4.69
N HIS A 367 31.84 13.30 -3.89
CA HIS A 367 32.26 12.07 -3.20
C HIS A 367 31.72 11.97 -1.77
N ARG A 368 30.76 12.82 -1.41
CA ARG A 368 30.08 12.73 -0.13
C ARG A 368 29.22 11.46 -0.10
N LYS A 369 29.73 10.43 0.57
CA LYS A 369 29.04 9.17 0.85
C LYS A 369 28.29 9.28 2.17
N TYR A 370 26.98 9.12 2.14
CA TYR A 370 26.18 9.03 3.36
C TYR A 370 26.20 7.58 3.87
N ILE A 371 26.63 7.38 5.11
CA ILE A 371 26.51 6.10 5.79
C ILE A 371 25.05 5.97 6.19
N LEU A 372 24.30 5.24 5.37
CA LEU A 372 22.94 4.85 5.68
C LEU A 372 22.99 3.69 6.67
N ASN A 373 22.10 3.69 7.67
CA ASN A 373 21.90 2.50 8.49
C ASN A 373 21.45 1.35 7.56
N PRO A 374 22.21 0.24 7.47
CA PRO A 374 21.81 -0.88 6.65
C PRO A 374 20.69 -1.60 7.39
N THR A 375 19.45 -1.17 7.16
CA THR A 375 18.26 -2.02 7.26
C THR A 375 17.06 -1.24 6.72
N PRO A 376 16.49 -1.63 5.56
CA PRO A 376 15.08 -1.94 5.61
C PRO A 376 14.99 -3.12 6.58
N LYS A 377 14.42 -2.91 7.77
CA LYS A 377 13.89 -4.06 8.49
C LYS A 377 12.82 -4.64 7.54
N THR A 378 13.18 -5.63 6.74
CA THR A 378 12.21 -6.69 6.48
C THR A 378 11.70 -7.04 7.86
N ALA A 379 10.42 -6.81 8.10
CA ALA A 379 9.75 -7.34 9.27
C ALA A 379 9.83 -8.86 9.13
N VAL A 380 10.99 -9.44 9.45
CA VAL A 380 11.08 -10.83 9.83
C VAL A 380 10.31 -10.85 11.13
N VAL A 381 9.06 -11.28 11.02
CA VAL A 381 8.21 -11.60 12.15
C VAL A 381 9.03 -12.54 13.02
N ASP A 382 9.46 -12.02 14.16
CA ASP A 382 10.15 -12.79 15.17
C ASP A 382 9.15 -13.85 15.67
N GLY A 383 9.37 -15.11 15.29
CA GLY A 383 8.72 -16.30 15.83
C GLY A 383 7.20 -16.43 15.67
N GLU A 384 6.77 -17.42 14.88
CA GLU A 384 5.57 -18.28 15.09
C GLU A 384 4.24 -17.65 15.56
N GLN A 385 3.98 -16.36 15.37
CA GLN A 385 2.63 -15.83 15.55
C GLN A 385 1.80 -16.21 14.32
N LEU A 386 0.97 -17.25 14.48
CA LEU A 386 -0.05 -17.61 13.51
C LEU A 386 -0.80 -16.34 13.09
N LEU A 387 -0.79 -16.03 11.79
CA LEU A 387 -1.43 -14.84 11.19
C LEU A 387 -2.90 -14.66 11.62
N ALA A 388 -3.56 -15.73 12.06
CA ALA A 388 -4.94 -15.75 12.51
C ALA A 388 -5.15 -15.28 13.96
N ILE A 389 -4.10 -15.10 14.76
CA ILE A 389 -4.21 -14.60 16.13
C ILE A 389 -4.51 -13.10 16.07
N PRO A 390 -5.60 -12.61 16.70
CA PRO A 390 -5.90 -11.19 16.75
C PRO A 390 -4.77 -10.41 17.42
N ALA A 391 -4.14 -9.53 16.65
CA ALA A 391 -3.09 -8.64 17.12
C ALA A 391 -3.14 -7.32 16.35
N THR A 392 -2.65 -6.24 16.94
CA THR A 392 -2.59 -4.92 16.27
C THR A 392 -1.40 -4.83 15.31
N THR A 393 -1.30 -5.77 14.36
CA THR A 393 -0.25 -5.83 13.35
C THR A 393 -0.80 -5.51 11.96
N LEU A 394 0.06 -5.12 11.02
CA LEU A 394 -0.39 -4.82 9.66
C LEU A 394 -0.93 -6.06 8.94
N GLU A 395 -0.38 -7.23 9.21
CA GLU A 395 -0.80 -8.52 8.65
C GLU A 395 -2.24 -8.84 9.08
N PHE A 396 -2.55 -8.66 10.36
CA PHE A 396 -3.92 -8.81 10.85
C PHE A 396 -4.85 -7.73 10.26
N GLY A 397 -4.34 -6.51 10.09
CA GLY A 397 -5.04 -5.44 9.36
C GLY A 397 -5.39 -5.84 7.93
N SER A 398 -4.48 -6.51 7.21
CA SER A 398 -4.69 -7.05 5.87
C SER A 398 -5.81 -8.10 5.85
N LEU A 399 -5.82 -9.02 6.83
CA LEU A 399 -6.91 -10.00 6.98
C LEU A 399 -8.27 -9.34 7.24
N CYS A 400 -8.30 -8.31 8.10
CA CYS A 400 -9.52 -7.54 8.36
C CYS A 400 -10.04 -6.89 7.07
N LEU A 401 -9.15 -6.27 6.28
CA LEU A 401 -9.52 -5.60 5.05
C LEU A 401 -9.98 -6.58 3.97
N ARG A 402 -9.35 -7.76 3.89
CA ARG A 402 -9.81 -8.85 3.02
C ARG A 402 -11.25 -9.26 3.36
N ASN A 403 -11.56 -9.47 4.64
CA ASN A 403 -12.92 -9.80 5.09
C ASN A 403 -13.91 -8.67 4.76
N ALA A 404 -13.51 -7.41 4.95
CA ALA A 404 -14.33 -6.26 4.57
C ALA A 404 -14.63 -6.23 3.07
N VAL A 405 -13.63 -6.46 2.20
CA VAL A 405 -13.81 -6.53 0.74
C VAL A 405 -14.75 -7.67 0.37
N THR A 406 -14.56 -8.87 0.91
CA THR A 406 -15.43 -10.02 0.63
C THR A 406 -16.88 -9.75 1.00
N LEU A 407 -17.13 -9.14 2.16
CA LEU A 407 -18.49 -8.75 2.58
C LEU A 407 -19.09 -7.67 1.67
N LEU A 408 -18.29 -6.69 1.24
CA LEU A 408 -18.75 -5.68 0.29
C LEU A 408 -19.12 -6.33 -1.06
N GLU A 409 -18.27 -7.16 -1.64
CA GLU A 409 -18.53 -7.87 -2.89
C GLU A 409 -19.78 -8.78 -2.79
N PHE A 410 -19.98 -9.42 -1.65
CA PHE A 410 -21.17 -10.24 -1.38
C PHE A 410 -22.47 -9.42 -1.37
N HIS A 411 -22.44 -8.21 -0.78
CA HIS A 411 -23.64 -7.39 -0.61
C HIS A 411 -23.93 -6.44 -1.78
N GLU A 412 -22.95 -6.14 -2.63
CA GLU A 412 -23.07 -5.18 -3.73
C GLU A 412 -24.18 -5.51 -4.75
N PRO A 413 -24.32 -6.75 -5.27
CA PRO A 413 -25.36 -7.06 -6.25
C PRO A 413 -26.77 -6.85 -5.71
N GLU A 414 -26.98 -7.22 -4.44
CA GLU A 414 -28.27 -7.11 -3.78
C GLU A 414 -28.67 -5.64 -3.57
N LEU A 415 -27.71 -4.79 -3.21
CA LEU A 415 -27.94 -3.35 -3.01
C LEU A 415 -28.27 -2.61 -4.33
N ILE A 416 -27.67 -3.04 -5.44
CA ILE A 416 -27.98 -2.50 -6.77
C ILE A 416 -29.41 -2.86 -7.18
N ARG A 417 -29.79 -4.14 -7.09
CA ARG A 417 -31.15 -4.62 -7.42
C ARG A 417 -32.26 -3.83 -6.72
N GLN A 418 -32.02 -3.45 -5.46
CA GLN A 418 -33.01 -2.72 -4.67
C GLN A 418 -33.19 -1.26 -5.07
N THR A 419 -32.11 -0.64 -5.56
CA THR A 419 -32.16 0.76 -6.00
C THR A 419 -32.99 0.87 -7.28
N GLU A 420 -33.01 -0.17 -8.10
CA GLU A 420 -33.81 -0.27 -9.34
C GLU A 420 -35.28 -0.66 -9.09
N SER A 421 -35.57 -1.41 -8.02
CA SER A 421 -36.89 -2.00 -7.70
C SER A 421 -37.79 -1.08 -6.83
N SER A 422 -37.71 0.24 -6.94
CA SER A 422 -38.42 1.19 -6.05
C SER A 422 -39.94 1.29 -6.29
N ASP A 423 -40.64 0.16 -6.38
CA ASP A 423 -42.08 0.10 -6.59
C ASP A 423 -42.85 0.19 -5.27
N LYS A 424 -43.88 1.05 -5.25
CA LYS A 424 -44.73 1.31 -4.07
C LYS A 424 -45.72 0.18 -3.74
N THR A 425 -45.80 -0.85 -4.60
CA THR A 425 -46.74 -1.98 -4.53
C THR A 425 -46.20 -3.21 -3.79
N VAL A 426 -44.95 -3.15 -3.30
CA VAL A 426 -44.30 -4.28 -2.61
C VAL A 426 -44.93 -4.52 -1.23
N ALA A 427 -45.21 -5.80 -0.92
CA ALA A 427 -45.71 -6.26 0.38
C ALA A 427 -44.87 -5.73 1.56
N TRP A 428 -45.50 -5.55 2.73
CA TRP A 428 -44.89 -4.86 3.87
C TRP A 428 -43.61 -5.55 4.39
N ASP A 429 -43.55 -6.87 4.31
CA ASP A 429 -42.45 -7.75 4.76
C ASP A 429 -41.27 -7.76 3.78
N LYS A 430 -41.52 -7.39 2.53
CA LYS A 430 -40.54 -7.36 1.42
C LYS A 430 -39.86 -6.00 1.24
N VAL A 431 -40.14 -5.02 2.10
CA VAL A 431 -39.51 -3.69 2.03
C VAL A 431 -38.04 -3.76 2.40
N TYR A 432 -37.15 -3.41 1.48
CA TYR A 432 -35.73 -3.42 1.77
C TYR A 432 -35.21 -2.06 2.28
N GLU A 433 -34.28 -2.08 3.25
CA GLU A 433 -33.82 -0.87 3.96
C GLU A 433 -32.31 -0.64 3.94
N GLY A 434 -31.57 -1.47 3.20
CA GLY A 434 -30.11 -1.46 3.13
C GLY A 434 -29.53 -2.75 3.73
N VAL A 435 -28.21 -2.90 3.62
CA VAL A 435 -27.50 -4.06 4.18
C VAL A 435 -27.52 -3.96 5.71
N PRO A 436 -28.01 -4.98 6.44
CA PRO A 436 -27.98 -4.98 7.91
C PRO A 436 -26.54 -4.94 8.43
N CYS A 437 -26.21 -3.95 9.27
CA CYS A 437 -24.84 -3.72 9.75
C CYS A 437 -24.79 -3.41 11.26
N ASN A 438 -25.44 -4.25 12.07
CA ASN A 438 -25.45 -4.09 13.54
C ASN A 438 -24.01 -4.01 14.11
N PRO A 439 -23.77 -3.19 15.16
CA PRO A 439 -24.73 -2.36 15.89
C PRO A 439 -25.04 -1.01 15.21
N SER A 440 -24.48 -0.73 14.03
CA SER A 440 -24.74 0.49 13.28
C SER A 440 -26.00 0.39 12.41
N LEU A 441 -26.48 1.56 11.96
CA LEU A 441 -27.60 1.65 11.02
C LEU A 441 -27.33 0.86 9.71
N PRO A 442 -28.40 0.41 9.02
CA PRO A 442 -28.28 -0.30 7.76
C PRO A 442 -27.52 0.54 6.73
N MET A 443 -26.71 -0.15 5.94
CA MET A 443 -25.89 0.49 4.93
C MET A 443 -26.68 0.66 3.63
N LYS A 444 -26.95 1.93 3.29
CA LYS A 444 -27.53 2.36 2.01
C LYS A 444 -26.44 2.48 0.94
N LEU A 445 -26.82 2.50 -0.34
CA LEU A 445 -25.89 2.58 -1.48
C LEU A 445 -24.85 3.70 -1.38
N ILE A 446 -25.26 4.92 -1.01
CA ILE A 446 -24.32 6.05 -0.85
C ILE A 446 -23.28 5.77 0.24
N SER A 447 -23.71 5.27 1.40
CA SER A 447 -22.81 4.92 2.50
C SER A 447 -21.95 3.69 2.18
N PHE A 448 -22.48 2.77 1.38
CA PHE A 448 -21.78 1.59 0.88
C PHE A 448 -20.61 1.99 -0.02
N ASN A 449 -20.85 2.86 -1.01
CA ASN A 449 -19.80 3.33 -1.91
C ASN A 449 -18.71 4.08 -1.14
N LYS A 450 -19.08 4.93 -0.17
CA LYS A 450 -18.11 5.59 0.72
C LYS A 450 -17.26 4.60 1.51
N LEU A 451 -17.87 3.54 2.04
CA LEU A 451 -17.15 2.48 2.76
C LEU A 451 -16.22 1.70 1.82
N LYS A 452 -16.69 1.37 0.61
CA LYS A 452 -15.90 0.69 -0.41
C LYS A 452 -14.63 1.47 -0.77
N CYS A 453 -14.73 2.79 -0.97
CA CYS A 453 -13.55 3.63 -1.20
C CYS A 453 -12.57 3.57 -0.01
N ALA A 454 -13.06 3.70 1.22
CA ALA A 454 -12.21 3.67 2.42
C ALA A 454 -11.50 2.32 2.60
N VAL A 455 -12.22 1.21 2.41
CA VAL A 455 -11.67 -0.15 2.50
C VAL A 455 -10.62 -0.39 1.43
N LEU A 456 -10.89 -0.06 0.16
CA LEU A 456 -9.94 -0.27 -0.93
C LEU A 456 -8.68 0.59 -0.77
N ALA A 457 -8.83 1.84 -0.30
CA ALA A 457 -7.70 2.72 -0.03
C ALA A 457 -6.83 2.20 1.12
N ALA A 458 -7.45 1.81 2.23
CA ALA A 458 -6.74 1.22 3.36
C ALA A 458 -6.05 -0.09 2.95
N TYR A 459 -6.70 -0.92 2.13
CA TYR A 459 -6.14 -2.20 1.71
C TYR A 459 -4.96 -2.02 0.76
N SER A 460 -5.07 -1.11 -0.21
CA SER A 460 -3.97 -0.78 -1.11
C SER A 460 -2.75 -0.27 -0.34
N TYR A 461 -2.96 0.59 0.66
CA TYR A 461 -1.90 1.07 1.55
C TYR A 461 -1.21 -0.06 2.34
N VAL A 462 -2.00 -0.93 2.98
CA VAL A 462 -1.47 -2.05 3.78
C VAL A 462 -0.69 -3.01 2.89
N LEU A 463 -1.22 -3.35 1.71
CA LEU A 463 -0.57 -4.25 0.76
C LEU A 463 0.74 -3.67 0.21
N ASN A 464 0.79 -2.38 -0.14
CA ASN A 464 2.05 -1.71 -0.52
C ASN A 464 3.08 -1.78 0.61
N THR A 465 2.63 -1.58 1.86
CA THR A 465 3.51 -1.61 3.04
C THR A 465 4.02 -3.02 3.35
N LEU A 466 3.22 -4.06 3.11
CA LEU A 466 3.59 -5.47 3.29
C LEU A 466 4.37 -6.07 2.12
N GLY A 467 4.52 -5.35 1.00
CA GLY A 467 5.24 -5.83 -0.19
C GLY A 467 4.39 -6.63 -1.19
N GLU A 468 3.07 -6.66 -1.02
CA GLU A 468 2.13 -7.35 -1.92
C GLU A 468 1.68 -6.44 -3.10
N TYR A 469 2.66 -5.95 -3.88
CA TYR A 469 2.45 -4.89 -4.88
C TYR A 469 1.45 -5.25 -6.00
N CYS A 470 1.39 -6.51 -6.44
CA CYS A 470 0.42 -6.95 -7.45
C CYS A 470 -1.03 -6.76 -7.00
N LEU A 471 -1.33 -7.10 -5.75
CA LEU A 471 -2.67 -6.95 -5.18
C LEU A 471 -2.96 -5.47 -4.87
N ALA A 472 -1.98 -4.73 -4.38
CA ALA A 472 -2.11 -3.28 -4.18
C ALA A 472 -2.50 -2.56 -5.48
N LEU A 473 -1.82 -2.88 -6.60
CA LEU A 473 -2.16 -2.34 -7.91
C LEU A 473 -3.58 -2.73 -8.36
N LYS A 474 -4.00 -3.98 -8.12
CA LYS A 474 -5.36 -4.45 -8.44
C LYS A 474 -6.42 -3.61 -7.72
N TYR A 475 -6.28 -3.44 -6.40
CA TYR A 475 -7.28 -2.72 -5.61
C TYR A 475 -7.25 -1.20 -5.83
N ALA A 476 -6.08 -0.61 -6.08
CA ALA A 476 -5.95 0.78 -6.50
C ALA A 476 -6.67 1.03 -7.84
N LYS A 477 -6.50 0.14 -8.84
CA LYS A 477 -7.24 0.18 -10.11
C LYS A 477 -8.74 0.01 -9.91
N GLN A 478 -9.16 -0.92 -9.05
CA GLN A 478 -10.58 -1.13 -8.73
C GLN A 478 -11.22 0.13 -8.12
N MET A 479 -10.50 0.86 -7.28
CA MET A 479 -10.98 2.13 -6.72
C MET A 479 -11.21 3.19 -7.80
N LEU A 480 -10.35 3.25 -8.83
CA LEU A 480 -10.51 4.16 -9.99
C LEU A 480 -11.76 3.87 -10.84
N THR A 481 -12.36 2.69 -10.72
CA THR A 481 -13.61 2.35 -11.46
C THR A 481 -14.88 2.86 -10.77
N ILE A 482 -14.77 3.37 -9.54
CA ILE A 482 -15.92 3.85 -8.76
C ILE A 482 -16.38 5.21 -9.31
N LYS A 483 -17.68 5.32 -9.62
CA LYS A 483 -18.31 6.58 -10.04
C LYS A 483 -18.29 7.61 -8.90
N ASP A 484 -18.04 8.88 -9.24
CA ASP A 484 -17.99 10.01 -8.29
C ASP A 484 -16.97 9.81 -7.14
N LEU A 485 -15.80 9.25 -7.47
CA LEU A 485 -14.73 9.03 -6.50
C LEU A 485 -14.25 10.37 -5.90
N PRO A 486 -14.24 10.52 -4.56
CA PRO A 486 -13.74 11.75 -3.94
C PRO A 486 -12.26 11.98 -4.28
N GLN A 487 -11.87 13.23 -4.48
CA GLN A 487 -10.55 13.58 -5.01
C GLN A 487 -9.39 13.14 -4.11
N SER A 488 -9.59 13.12 -2.79
CA SER A 488 -8.64 12.55 -1.83
C SER A 488 -8.34 11.06 -2.10
N TYR A 489 -9.37 10.27 -2.40
CA TYR A 489 -9.22 8.86 -2.76
C TYR A 489 -8.71 8.68 -4.19
N LEU A 490 -9.08 9.56 -5.12
CA LEU A 490 -8.56 9.54 -6.48
C LEU A 490 -7.03 9.76 -6.48
N LEU A 491 -6.55 10.75 -5.73
CA LEU A 491 -5.13 10.98 -5.49
C LEU A 491 -4.44 9.74 -4.92
N LEU A 492 -4.99 9.16 -3.84
CA LEU A 492 -4.45 7.95 -3.22
C LEU A 492 -4.40 6.76 -4.18
N SER A 493 -5.43 6.58 -5.00
CA SER A 493 -5.49 5.50 -6.00
C SER A 493 -4.32 5.59 -6.97
N HIS A 494 -4.07 6.79 -7.50
CA HIS A 494 -2.97 7.05 -8.43
C HIS A 494 -1.61 6.86 -7.74
N MET A 495 -1.44 7.38 -6.53
CA MET A 495 -0.20 7.24 -5.76
C MET A 495 0.11 5.77 -5.45
N TYR A 496 -0.86 5.01 -4.93
CA TYR A 496 -0.65 3.60 -4.58
C TYR A 496 -0.40 2.72 -5.81
N ALA A 497 -1.07 3.00 -6.93
CA ALA A 497 -0.82 2.32 -8.20
C ALA A 497 0.60 2.61 -8.74
N ALA A 498 1.02 3.88 -8.72
CA ALA A 498 2.35 4.28 -9.15
C ALA A 498 3.43 3.65 -8.26
N GLU A 499 3.27 3.71 -6.94
CA GLU A 499 4.19 3.09 -5.96
C GLU A 499 4.31 1.57 -6.20
N ALA A 500 3.20 0.86 -6.33
CA ALA A 500 3.21 -0.58 -6.62
C ALA A 500 3.97 -0.90 -7.92
N LEU A 501 3.76 -0.11 -8.98
CA LEU A 501 4.45 -0.29 -10.27
C LEU A 501 5.96 0.00 -10.17
N ILE A 502 6.36 1.03 -9.43
CA ILE A 502 7.77 1.34 -9.17
C ILE A 502 8.43 0.16 -8.43
N MET A 503 7.80 -0.34 -7.38
CA MET A 503 8.32 -1.47 -6.59
C MET A 503 8.37 -2.78 -7.37
N MET A 504 7.58 -2.92 -8.44
CA MET A 504 7.66 -4.03 -9.40
C MET A 504 8.66 -3.78 -10.56
N ASN A 505 9.50 -2.73 -10.47
CA ASN A 505 10.45 -2.33 -11.51
C ASN A 505 9.79 -1.98 -12.87
N ARG A 506 8.62 -1.35 -12.84
CA ARG A 506 7.86 -0.92 -14.04
C ARG A 506 7.62 0.60 -14.05
N PRO A 507 8.67 1.44 -14.01
CA PRO A 507 8.52 2.89 -13.86
C PRO A 507 7.85 3.57 -15.07
N LEU A 508 8.03 3.03 -16.28
CA LEU A 508 7.37 3.52 -17.50
C LEU A 508 5.83 3.43 -17.44
N GLU A 509 5.28 2.45 -16.73
CA GLU A 509 3.84 2.36 -16.51
C GLU A 509 3.40 3.24 -15.33
N ALA A 510 4.25 3.39 -14.32
CA ALA A 510 3.98 4.22 -13.15
C ALA A 510 3.77 5.69 -13.52
N ILE A 511 4.50 6.21 -14.52
CA ILE A 511 4.42 7.62 -14.92
C ILE A 511 3.03 8.02 -15.42
N ALA A 512 2.30 7.10 -16.07
CA ALA A 512 0.95 7.33 -16.56
C ALA A 512 -0.05 7.63 -15.43
N TYR A 513 0.22 7.11 -14.22
CA TYR A 513 -0.58 7.41 -13.04
C TYR A 513 -0.23 8.77 -12.41
N LEU A 514 0.84 9.43 -12.84
CA LEU A 514 1.32 10.69 -12.27
C LEU A 514 1.24 11.86 -13.26
N GLU A 515 0.36 11.76 -14.28
CA GLU A 515 0.25 12.75 -15.36
C GLU A 515 -0.46 14.08 -14.96
N PRO A 516 -0.12 15.21 -15.63
CA PRO A 516 -0.62 16.55 -15.27
C PRO A 516 -2.13 16.78 -15.36
N LYS A 517 -2.84 16.12 -16.30
CA LYS A 517 -4.24 16.44 -16.61
C LYS A 517 -5.15 16.34 -15.39
N PHE A 518 -5.03 15.24 -14.65
CA PHE A 518 -5.77 15.03 -13.41
C PHE A 518 -5.29 15.97 -12.28
N ILE A 519 -3.97 16.21 -12.19
CA ILE A 519 -3.36 17.03 -11.13
C ILE A 519 -3.88 18.49 -11.18
N THR A 520 -4.09 19.03 -12.39
CA THR A 520 -4.62 20.38 -12.59
C THR A 520 -6.10 20.52 -12.20
N GLU A 521 -6.87 19.43 -12.20
CA GLU A 521 -8.31 19.42 -11.93
C GLU A 521 -8.67 19.20 -10.44
N LEU A 522 -7.65 19.02 -9.58
CA LEU A 522 -7.85 18.90 -8.13
C LEU A 522 -8.44 20.19 -7.53
N ALA A 523 -9.57 20.04 -6.82
CA ALA A 523 -10.29 21.04 -6.04
C ALA A 523 -10.00 20.90 -4.53
N GLY A 524 -10.09 22.02 -3.79
CA GLY A 524 -9.62 22.10 -2.39
C GLY A 524 -10.54 21.49 -1.33
N ASP A 525 -11.85 21.41 -1.58
CA ASP A 525 -12.83 21.19 -0.51
C ASP A 525 -12.79 19.79 0.14
N ASP A 526 -12.36 18.77 -0.60
CA ASP A 526 -12.32 17.37 -0.11
C ASP A 526 -11.13 17.11 0.83
N PHE A 527 -10.03 17.87 0.72
CA PHE A 527 -8.80 17.66 1.48
C PHE A 527 -8.87 18.22 2.91
N GLY A 528 -9.65 19.28 3.14
CA GLY A 528 -9.80 19.92 4.45
C GLY A 528 -10.78 19.20 5.40
N MET A 529 -11.78 18.49 4.88
CA MET A 529 -12.83 17.86 5.69
C MET A 529 -12.49 16.45 6.20
N ARG A 530 -11.50 15.78 5.58
CA ARG A 530 -11.20 14.34 5.82
C ARG A 530 -9.81 14.08 6.38
N ALA A 531 -9.00 15.12 6.57
CA ALA A 531 -7.69 14.98 7.15
C ALA A 531 -7.81 14.49 8.60
N SER A 532 -7.31 13.28 8.87
CA SER A 532 -6.88 12.90 10.21
C SER A 532 -5.97 14.03 10.74
N PRO A 533 -5.89 14.31 12.06
CA PRO A 533 -5.07 15.40 12.61
C PRO A 533 -3.59 15.39 12.18
N HIS A 534 -3.12 14.28 11.59
CA HIS A 534 -1.76 14.07 11.12
C HIS A 534 -1.69 13.71 9.61
N TRP A 535 -2.78 13.83 8.85
CA TRP A 535 -2.75 13.66 7.40
C TRP A 535 -2.17 14.95 6.78
N ASN A 536 -0.91 14.88 6.35
CA ASN A 536 -0.14 16.06 5.93
C ASN A 536 -0.54 16.61 4.54
N ILE A 537 -1.37 15.87 3.77
CA ILE A 537 -1.92 16.31 2.48
C ILE A 537 -3.32 16.92 2.73
N ASN A 538 -3.33 18.11 3.33
CA ASN A 538 -4.53 18.80 3.80
C ASN A 538 -5.04 19.90 2.83
N SER A 539 -4.34 20.11 1.71
CA SER A 539 -4.70 21.10 0.68
C SER A 539 -4.48 20.54 -0.72
N ALA A 540 -5.17 21.12 -1.71
CA ALA A 540 -4.93 20.79 -3.12
C ALA A 540 -3.47 21.11 -3.53
N ASP A 541 -2.88 22.19 -3.01
CA ASP A 541 -1.49 22.55 -3.32
C ASP A 541 -0.48 21.53 -2.76
N ALA A 542 -0.72 21.02 -1.55
CA ALA A 542 0.06 19.93 -0.97
C ALA A 542 -0.05 18.66 -1.83
N ALA A 543 -1.27 18.31 -2.27
CA ALA A 543 -1.52 17.16 -3.13
C ALA A 543 -0.78 17.29 -4.47
N ARG A 544 -0.87 18.45 -5.14
CA ARG A 544 -0.17 18.71 -6.40
C ARG A 544 1.35 18.61 -6.24
N SER A 545 1.90 19.22 -5.19
CA SER A 545 3.35 19.14 -4.92
C SER A 545 3.83 17.72 -4.68
N VAL A 546 3.07 16.88 -3.96
CA VAL A 546 3.42 15.46 -3.73
C VAL A 546 3.42 14.69 -5.05
N MET A 547 2.43 14.92 -5.92
CA MET A 547 2.36 14.27 -7.22
C MET A 547 3.51 14.69 -8.14
N HIS A 548 3.85 15.99 -8.18
CA HIS A 548 4.99 16.47 -8.96
C HIS A 548 6.31 15.88 -8.47
N TYR A 549 6.48 15.73 -7.14
CA TYR A 549 7.66 15.07 -6.59
C TYR A 549 7.74 13.60 -6.98
N ASN A 550 6.65 12.85 -6.80
CA ASN A 550 6.61 11.44 -7.20
C ASN A 550 6.89 11.29 -8.70
N ARG A 551 6.36 12.20 -9.54
CA ARG A 551 6.65 12.22 -10.98
C ARG A 551 8.13 12.47 -11.25
N ALA A 552 8.75 13.42 -10.55
CA ALA A 552 10.18 13.67 -10.67
C ALA A 552 10.99 12.42 -10.35
N VAL A 553 10.68 11.74 -9.24
CA VAL A 553 11.32 10.48 -8.84
C VAL A 553 11.19 9.41 -9.94
N VAL A 554 10.00 9.23 -10.51
CA VAL A 554 9.79 8.26 -11.60
C VAL A 554 10.56 8.66 -12.87
N SER A 555 10.58 9.94 -13.24
CA SER A 555 11.37 10.44 -14.38
C SER A 555 12.87 10.19 -14.18
N PHE A 556 13.39 10.34 -12.96
CA PHE A 556 14.77 9.95 -12.64
C PHE A 556 15.02 8.45 -12.80
N LEU A 557 14.08 7.60 -12.37
CA LEU A 557 14.20 6.15 -12.50
C LEU A 557 14.18 5.70 -13.98
N ILE A 558 13.48 6.45 -14.84
CA ILE A 558 13.43 6.19 -16.30
C ILE A 558 14.67 6.75 -17.03
N GLY A 559 15.39 7.70 -16.42
CA GLY A 559 16.51 8.41 -17.05
C GLY A 559 16.09 9.67 -17.84
N ASP A 560 14.85 10.13 -17.72
CA ASP A 560 14.37 11.39 -18.31
C ASP A 560 14.63 12.56 -17.35
N TYR A 561 15.87 13.03 -17.31
CA TYR A 561 16.33 14.04 -16.38
C TYR A 561 15.73 15.43 -16.63
N GLU A 562 15.43 15.76 -17.89
CA GLU A 562 14.80 17.04 -18.25
C GLU A 562 13.38 17.13 -17.68
N GLN A 563 12.57 16.08 -17.86
CA GLN A 563 11.23 16.04 -17.26
C GLN A 563 11.28 15.95 -15.74
N ALA A 564 12.30 15.29 -15.18
CA ALA A 564 12.52 15.28 -13.74
C ALA A 564 12.73 16.70 -13.20
N LYS A 565 13.62 17.49 -13.83
CA LYS A 565 13.91 18.88 -13.45
C LYS A 565 12.68 19.80 -13.56
N ILE A 566 11.90 19.66 -14.63
CA ILE A 566 10.64 20.42 -14.79
C ILE A 566 9.68 20.08 -13.65
N SER A 567 9.53 18.80 -13.32
CA SER A 567 8.66 18.34 -12.23
C SER A 567 9.12 18.85 -10.85
N MET A 568 10.44 18.85 -10.62
CA MET A 568 11.04 19.38 -9.39
C MET A 568 10.81 20.88 -9.22
N SER A 569 10.93 21.66 -10.30
CA SER A 569 10.68 23.11 -10.26
C SER A 569 9.23 23.46 -9.89
N SER A 570 8.29 22.53 -10.12
CA SER A 570 6.88 22.67 -9.78
C SER A 570 6.57 22.30 -8.31
N CYS A 571 7.55 21.80 -7.55
CA CYS A 571 7.39 21.41 -6.15
C CYS A 571 7.66 22.60 -5.22
N ASN A 572 6.61 23.30 -4.79
CA ASN A 572 6.74 24.51 -3.96
C ASN A 572 6.24 24.35 -2.51
N HIS A 573 5.64 23.22 -2.16
CA HIS A 573 5.03 23.05 -0.83
C HIS A 573 6.05 22.63 0.26
N PRO A 574 6.00 23.20 1.48
CA PRO A 574 6.95 22.90 2.58
C PRO A 574 7.06 21.43 2.95
N PHE A 575 5.98 20.66 2.78
CA PHE A 575 5.95 19.21 3.05
C PHE A 575 6.93 18.42 2.16
N VAL A 576 7.11 18.85 0.91
CA VAL A 576 7.89 18.14 -0.11
C VAL A 576 9.35 18.63 -0.14
N MET A 577 9.60 19.86 0.31
CA MET A 577 10.91 20.52 0.28
C MET A 577 12.07 19.68 0.87
N PRO A 578 11.94 18.98 2.01
CA PRO A 578 13.02 18.14 2.54
C PRO A 578 13.40 17.00 1.58
N TYR A 579 12.41 16.36 0.96
CA TYR A 579 12.61 15.26 0.02
C TYR A 579 13.15 15.75 -1.32
N LEU A 580 12.74 16.96 -1.75
CA LEU A 580 13.26 17.60 -2.95
C LEU A 580 14.76 17.92 -2.82
N LYS A 581 15.22 18.37 -1.65
CA LYS A 581 16.65 18.59 -1.38
C LYS A 581 17.46 17.31 -1.54
N MET A 582 16.95 16.17 -1.04
CA MET A 582 17.62 14.88 -1.19
C MET A 582 17.69 14.45 -2.67
N LEU A 583 16.62 14.68 -3.43
CA LEU A 583 16.59 14.37 -4.87
C LEU A 583 17.52 15.28 -5.67
N ASN A 584 17.63 16.57 -5.31
CA ASN A 584 18.62 17.49 -5.89
C ASN A 584 20.05 17.03 -5.61
N VAL A 585 20.36 16.57 -4.38
CA VAL A 585 21.67 16.00 -4.06
C VAL A 585 21.96 14.77 -4.90
N TYR A 586 20.97 13.89 -5.11
CA TYR A 586 21.14 12.72 -5.98
C TYR A 586 21.40 13.11 -7.44
N GLN A 587 20.75 14.18 -7.93
CA GLN A 587 21.00 14.74 -9.26
C GLN A 587 22.41 15.34 -9.37
N GLU A 588 22.83 16.14 -8.39
CA GLU A 588 24.14 16.78 -8.35
C GLU A 588 25.30 15.78 -8.24
N GLN A 589 25.04 14.57 -7.74
CA GLN A 589 26.05 13.51 -7.60
C GLN A 589 26.28 12.69 -8.88
N ARG A 590 25.44 12.77 -9.92
CA ARG A 590 25.64 12.03 -11.17
C ARG A 590 26.29 12.90 -12.24
N HIS A 591 27.51 12.54 -12.63
CA HIS A 591 28.18 13.13 -13.79
C HIS A 591 27.45 12.71 -15.07
N THR A 592 26.97 13.68 -15.86
CA THR A 592 26.25 13.44 -17.11
C THR A 592 27.05 13.97 -18.31
N PRO A 593 26.99 13.34 -19.49
CA PRO A 593 27.63 13.85 -20.70
C PRO A 593 27.06 15.21 -21.10
N SER A 594 27.92 16.11 -21.59
CA SER A 594 27.49 17.37 -22.24
C SER A 594 27.68 17.22 -23.74
N ALA A 595 26.58 17.17 -24.50
CA ALA A 595 26.63 16.98 -25.95
C ALA A 595 27.44 18.08 -26.65
N VAL A 596 28.37 17.67 -27.52
CA VAL A 596 29.16 18.58 -28.36
C VAL A 596 28.32 19.12 -29.50
N SER A 597 28.51 20.39 -29.85
CA SER A 597 27.79 21.02 -30.95
C SER A 597 28.15 20.40 -32.30
N THR A 598 27.29 20.52 -33.32
CA THR A 598 27.59 20.02 -34.67
C THR A 598 28.87 20.63 -35.25
N GLY A 599 29.14 21.91 -34.97
CA GLY A 599 30.40 22.57 -35.36
C GLY A 599 31.61 22.04 -34.59
N GLY A 600 31.43 21.69 -33.31
CA GLY A 600 32.46 21.02 -32.50
C GLY A 600 32.80 19.63 -33.03
N LEU A 601 31.79 18.84 -33.41
CA LEU A 601 31.97 17.52 -34.02
C LEU A 601 32.79 17.60 -35.31
N GLN A 602 32.50 18.57 -36.18
CA GLN A 602 33.26 18.79 -37.41
C GLN A 602 34.73 19.14 -37.12
N ARG A 603 35.00 19.95 -36.09
CA ARG A 603 36.38 20.29 -35.71
C ARG A 603 37.16 19.08 -35.21
N LEU A 604 36.53 18.20 -34.42
CA LEU A 604 37.15 16.97 -33.93
C LEU A 604 37.36 15.93 -35.04
N ALA A 605 36.44 15.85 -36.00
CA ALA A 605 36.45 14.82 -37.04
C ALA A 605 37.52 15.03 -38.14
N VAL A 606 37.96 16.27 -38.36
CA VAL A 606 38.88 16.66 -39.44
C VAL A 606 40.36 16.54 -39.03
N ASP A 607 40.65 16.04 -37.83
CA ASP A 607 42.02 15.80 -37.39
C ASP A 607 42.77 14.86 -38.36
N PRO A 608 43.93 15.25 -38.91
CA PRO A 608 44.72 14.42 -39.82
C PRO A 608 45.33 13.18 -39.15
N MET A 609 45.29 13.07 -37.82
CA MET A 609 45.85 12.00 -37.01
C MET A 609 47.31 11.69 -37.37
N THR A 610 48.14 12.74 -37.47
CA THR A 610 49.53 12.64 -37.94
C THR A 610 50.41 11.73 -37.07
N LEU A 611 50.07 11.57 -35.78
CA LEU A 611 50.80 10.69 -34.87
C LEU A 611 50.52 9.20 -35.12
N LEU A 612 49.35 8.84 -35.67
CA LEU A 612 48.92 7.45 -35.78
C LEU A 612 49.90 6.57 -36.58
N PRO A 613 50.36 6.95 -37.80
CA PRO A 613 51.31 6.14 -38.56
C PRO A 613 52.64 5.97 -37.81
N GLN A 614 53.14 7.03 -37.17
CA GLN A 614 54.38 6.99 -36.40
C GLN A 614 54.24 6.10 -35.15
N ALA A 615 53.11 6.17 -34.46
CA ALA A 615 52.84 5.34 -33.29
C ALA A 615 52.77 3.86 -33.68
N LEU A 616 52.06 3.51 -34.75
CA LEU A 616 52.00 2.13 -35.25
C LEU A 616 53.39 1.60 -35.62
N GLU A 617 54.22 2.38 -36.32
CA GLU A 617 55.58 1.97 -36.70
C GLU A 617 56.45 1.63 -35.48
N ASN A 618 56.32 2.38 -34.36
CA ASN A 618 57.11 2.16 -33.15
C ASN A 618 56.53 1.06 -32.23
N LEU A 619 55.23 0.78 -32.33
CA LEU A 619 54.52 -0.16 -31.45
C LEU A 619 54.34 -1.55 -32.04
N LEU A 620 54.39 -1.70 -33.37
CA LEU A 620 54.28 -2.98 -34.10
C LEU A 620 55.60 -3.77 -34.07
N VAL A 621 56.08 -4.01 -32.86
CA VAL A 621 57.29 -4.79 -32.55
C VAL A 621 56.99 -5.81 -31.45
N GLU A 622 57.79 -6.87 -31.38
CA GLU A 622 57.75 -7.79 -30.25
C GLU A 622 58.18 -7.07 -28.98
N ARG A 623 57.37 -7.23 -27.93
CA ARG A 623 57.46 -6.48 -26.68
C ARG A 623 57.08 -7.34 -25.48
N VAL A 624 57.61 -8.57 -25.47
CA VAL A 624 57.56 -9.44 -24.29
C VAL A 624 58.33 -8.77 -23.15
N VAL A 625 57.76 -8.76 -21.95
CA VAL A 625 58.36 -8.14 -20.75
C VAL A 625 59.81 -8.59 -20.55
N GLY A 626 60.71 -7.63 -20.34
CA GLY A 626 62.14 -7.86 -20.15
C GLY A 626 62.98 -7.94 -21.44
N THR A 627 62.36 -7.84 -22.61
CA THR A 627 63.07 -7.69 -23.89
C THR A 627 63.43 -6.23 -24.19
N ALA A 628 64.39 -6.01 -25.11
CA ALA A 628 64.74 -4.67 -25.56
C ALA A 628 63.59 -3.97 -26.31
N GLY A 629 62.74 -4.73 -27.02
CA GLY A 629 61.57 -4.18 -27.72
C GLY A 629 60.53 -3.62 -26.74
N HIS A 630 60.27 -4.35 -25.66
CA HIS A 630 59.39 -3.91 -24.56
C HIS A 630 59.89 -2.61 -23.90
N GLU A 631 61.18 -2.55 -23.56
CA GLU A 631 61.80 -1.36 -22.97
C GLU A 631 61.74 -0.14 -23.92
N ASN A 632 61.97 -0.36 -25.22
CA ASN A 632 61.88 0.70 -26.23
C ASN A 632 60.45 1.23 -26.37
N VAL A 633 59.44 0.34 -26.37
CA VAL A 633 58.02 0.72 -26.41
C VAL A 633 57.63 1.53 -25.18
N LYS A 634 58.00 1.06 -23.98
CA LYS A 634 57.78 1.80 -22.72
C LYS A 634 58.34 3.22 -22.80
N ASN A 635 59.61 3.35 -23.21
CA ASN A 635 60.28 4.64 -23.32
C ASN A 635 59.64 5.54 -24.40
N TYR A 636 59.19 4.96 -25.52
CA TYR A 636 58.46 5.68 -26.55
C TYR A 636 57.14 6.26 -26.01
N ILE A 637 56.31 5.45 -25.34
CA ILE A 637 55.04 5.89 -24.76
C ILE A 637 55.27 7.02 -23.74
N VAL A 638 56.24 6.85 -22.83
CA VAL A 638 56.62 7.88 -21.83
C VAL A 638 56.99 9.19 -22.52
N GLN A 639 57.86 9.14 -23.53
CA GLN A 639 58.33 10.33 -24.23
C GLN A 639 57.19 11.02 -24.99
N GLN A 640 56.32 10.27 -25.66
CA GLN A 640 55.17 10.85 -26.36
C GLN A 640 54.21 11.56 -25.40
N MET A 641 53.85 10.93 -24.28
CA MET A 641 52.94 11.54 -23.30
C MET A 641 53.54 12.79 -22.65
N GLN A 642 54.84 12.78 -22.33
CA GLN A 642 55.55 13.96 -21.83
C GLN A 642 55.58 15.11 -22.86
N ASN A 643 55.85 14.81 -24.13
CA ASN A 643 55.84 15.80 -25.21
C ASN A 643 54.45 16.43 -25.40
N LEU A 644 53.39 15.68 -25.13
CA LEU A 644 52.00 16.15 -25.16
C LEU A 644 51.59 16.93 -23.90
N GLY A 645 52.49 17.10 -22.93
CA GLY A 645 52.27 17.89 -21.71
C GLY A 645 51.65 17.12 -20.53
N TYR A 646 51.59 15.79 -20.59
CA TYR A 646 51.12 14.96 -19.48
C TYR A 646 52.21 14.75 -18.44
N THR A 647 51.80 14.69 -17.17
CA THR A 647 52.69 14.24 -16.08
C THR A 647 52.71 12.72 -16.06
N VAL A 648 53.87 12.12 -16.33
CA VAL A 648 54.03 10.67 -16.41
C VAL A 648 54.69 10.12 -15.15
N GLU A 649 54.06 9.13 -14.53
CA GLU A 649 54.56 8.34 -13.41
C GLU A 649 54.72 6.88 -13.84
N LEU A 650 55.83 6.25 -13.43
CA LEU A 650 56.08 4.84 -13.64
C LEU A 650 55.83 4.06 -12.35
N ASP A 651 54.96 3.05 -12.42
CA ASP A 651 54.73 2.08 -11.35
C ASP A 651 55.59 0.84 -11.59
N GLU A 652 56.81 0.86 -11.09
CA GLU A 652 57.77 -0.21 -11.34
C GLU A 652 57.88 -1.21 -10.19
N PHE A 653 57.84 -2.50 -10.51
CA PHE A 653 57.92 -3.59 -9.54
C PHE A 653 58.59 -4.83 -10.12
N ASP A 654 59.08 -5.71 -9.25
CA ASP A 654 59.67 -6.99 -9.66
C ASP A 654 58.76 -8.15 -9.26
N GLU A 655 58.45 -9.03 -10.21
CA GLU A 655 57.68 -10.25 -9.95
C GLU A 655 58.36 -11.46 -10.62
N THR A 656 58.16 -12.65 -10.06
CA THR A 656 58.67 -13.90 -10.64
C THR A 656 57.61 -14.51 -11.53
N VAL A 657 57.94 -14.68 -12.81
CA VAL A 657 57.06 -15.28 -13.81
C VAL A 657 57.45 -16.72 -14.12
N PRO A 658 56.52 -17.55 -14.60
CA PRO A 658 56.86 -18.85 -15.17
C PRO A 658 57.87 -18.72 -16.33
N ILE A 659 58.74 -19.72 -16.49
CA ILE A 659 59.71 -19.84 -17.60
C ILE A 659 60.87 -18.83 -17.55
N LEU A 660 60.59 -17.51 -17.52
CA LEU A 660 61.61 -16.45 -17.63
C LEU A 660 62.20 -15.99 -16.31
N GLY A 661 61.63 -16.40 -15.16
CA GLY A 661 62.17 -16.09 -13.84
C GLY A 661 61.79 -14.69 -13.35
N LYS A 662 62.72 -13.97 -12.72
CA LYS A 662 62.44 -12.65 -12.15
C LYS A 662 62.50 -11.57 -13.24
N LEU A 663 61.40 -10.86 -13.46
CA LEU A 663 61.28 -9.77 -14.42
C LEU A 663 60.88 -8.46 -13.70
N ARG A 664 61.22 -7.33 -14.33
CA ARG A 664 60.84 -5.98 -13.90
C ARG A 664 59.69 -5.50 -14.80
N PHE A 665 58.59 -5.13 -14.18
CA PHE A 665 57.40 -4.56 -14.82
C PHE A 665 57.32 -3.06 -14.53
N ALA A 666 56.64 -2.31 -15.39
CA ALA A 666 56.43 -0.88 -15.25
C ALA A 666 55.10 -0.44 -15.89
N ASN A 667 54.05 -0.18 -15.08
CA ASN A 667 52.86 0.50 -15.60
C ASN A 667 53.18 1.98 -15.87
N ILE A 668 52.58 2.56 -16.92
CA ILE A 668 52.75 3.97 -17.28
C ILE A 668 51.46 4.72 -16.96
N VAL A 669 51.49 5.65 -16.01
CA VAL A 669 50.35 6.47 -15.63
C VAL A 669 50.59 7.91 -16.09
N ALA A 670 49.88 8.35 -17.12
CA ALA A 670 50.01 9.69 -17.69
C ALA A 670 48.78 10.54 -17.35
N SER A 671 48.97 11.57 -16.53
CA SER A 671 47.88 12.42 -16.01
C SER A 671 47.94 13.82 -16.61
N LEU A 672 46.82 14.31 -17.14
CA LEU A 672 46.73 15.68 -17.67
C LEU A 672 46.85 16.71 -16.53
N ASN A 673 46.19 16.47 -15.40
CA ASN A 673 46.37 17.20 -14.16
C ASN A 673 46.47 16.24 -12.97
N ALA A 674 47.67 16.06 -12.42
CA ALA A 674 47.92 15.18 -11.27
C ALA A 674 47.18 15.59 -9.98
N ASN A 675 46.76 16.86 -9.88
CA ASN A 675 46.06 17.38 -8.70
C ASN A 675 44.52 17.29 -8.82
N ALA A 676 43.99 16.69 -9.87
CA ALA A 676 42.54 16.55 -10.04
C ALA A 676 41.92 15.64 -8.95
N GLU A 677 40.72 16.00 -8.52
CA GLU A 677 39.90 15.22 -7.58
C GLU A 677 39.35 13.95 -8.24
N ARG A 678 39.02 14.03 -9.54
CA ARG A 678 38.47 12.94 -10.35
C ARG A 678 39.17 12.82 -11.69
N ASN A 679 39.23 11.60 -12.24
CA ASN A 679 39.79 11.29 -13.54
C ASN A 679 38.89 10.33 -14.30
N LEU A 680 38.63 10.67 -15.57
CA LEU A 680 38.29 9.67 -16.58
C LEU A 680 39.58 8.96 -16.97
N VAL A 681 39.58 7.63 -16.88
CA VAL A 681 40.78 6.82 -17.19
C VAL A 681 40.55 6.05 -18.47
N LEU A 682 41.42 6.25 -19.47
CA LEU A 682 41.50 5.40 -20.65
C LEU A 682 42.73 4.49 -20.52
N ALA A 683 42.57 3.20 -20.76
CA ALA A 683 43.64 2.23 -20.55
C ALA A 683 43.70 1.16 -21.63
N CYS A 684 44.88 0.56 -21.75
CA CYS A 684 45.18 -0.67 -22.49
C CYS A 684 46.49 -1.25 -21.92
N HIS A 685 46.79 -2.53 -22.16
CA HIS A 685 48.13 -3.04 -21.87
C HIS A 685 49.09 -2.72 -23.03
N TYR A 686 50.40 -2.79 -22.80
CA TYR A 686 51.40 -2.52 -23.85
C TYR A 686 52.39 -3.66 -24.09
N ASP A 687 52.32 -4.76 -23.35
CA ASP A 687 53.14 -5.94 -23.61
C ASP A 687 52.61 -6.78 -24.79
N SER A 688 53.35 -7.83 -25.16
CA SER A 688 52.92 -8.82 -26.15
C SER A 688 53.15 -10.21 -25.59
N LYS A 689 52.27 -11.15 -25.93
CA LYS A 689 52.36 -12.54 -25.48
C LYS A 689 53.71 -13.21 -25.74
N TYR A 690 54.22 -13.92 -24.75
CA TYR A 690 55.37 -14.80 -24.92
C TYR A 690 54.99 -16.08 -25.66
N PHE A 691 55.55 -16.30 -26.85
CA PHE A 691 55.51 -17.58 -27.55
C PHE A 691 56.90 -18.21 -27.63
N PRO A 692 57.12 -19.41 -27.06
CA PRO A 692 58.43 -20.06 -27.10
C PRO A 692 58.98 -20.22 -28.53
N GLY A 693 60.11 -19.56 -28.81
CA GLY A 693 60.82 -19.65 -30.09
C GLY A 693 60.14 -18.98 -31.28
N LYS A 694 59.13 -18.13 -31.06
CA LYS A 694 58.39 -17.40 -32.09
C LYS A 694 58.34 -15.91 -31.75
N ILE A 695 58.39 -15.08 -32.77
CA ILE A 695 58.20 -13.63 -32.64
C ILE A 695 56.70 -13.35 -32.82
N PHE A 696 56.05 -12.87 -31.77
CA PHE A 696 54.65 -12.44 -31.82
C PHE A 696 54.60 -10.92 -31.68
N ILE A 697 53.97 -10.27 -32.65
CA ILE A 697 53.82 -8.82 -32.65
C ILE A 697 52.60 -8.43 -31.83
N GLY A 698 51.44 -9.04 -32.05
CA GLY A 698 50.21 -8.67 -31.34
C GLY A 698 49.79 -7.26 -31.74
N ALA A 699 49.36 -7.10 -32.99
CA ALA A 699 48.93 -5.79 -33.49
C ALA A 699 47.60 -5.35 -32.87
N THR A 700 46.61 -6.25 -32.82
CA THR A 700 45.35 -6.00 -32.11
C THR A 700 45.49 -6.08 -30.59
N ASP A 701 46.47 -6.86 -30.15
CA ASP A 701 46.73 -7.29 -28.78
C ASP A 701 48.18 -6.92 -28.39
N SER A 702 48.51 -5.65 -28.22
CA SER A 702 47.71 -4.43 -28.06
C SER A 702 48.36 -3.20 -28.72
N SER A 703 49.19 -3.38 -29.76
CA SER A 703 49.89 -2.25 -30.43
C SER A 703 48.92 -1.16 -30.89
N VAL A 704 47.78 -1.54 -31.47
CA VAL A 704 46.77 -0.63 -31.98
C VAL A 704 46.02 0.11 -30.86
N PRO A 705 45.50 -0.55 -29.80
CA PRO A 705 45.01 0.15 -28.60
C PRO A 705 46.00 1.20 -28.06
N CYS A 706 47.28 0.86 -27.92
CA CYS A 706 48.32 1.81 -27.51
C CYS A 706 48.43 3.01 -28.45
N ALA A 707 48.49 2.76 -29.77
CA ALA A 707 48.57 3.81 -30.78
C ALA A 707 47.33 4.71 -30.79
N MET A 708 46.15 4.14 -30.55
CA MET A 708 44.90 4.88 -30.42
C MET A 708 44.93 5.84 -29.24
N LEU A 709 45.34 5.38 -28.05
CA LEU A 709 45.40 6.25 -26.86
C LEU A 709 46.37 7.42 -27.05
N LEU A 710 47.56 7.17 -27.61
CA LEU A 710 48.53 8.22 -27.94
C LEU A 710 47.96 9.22 -28.95
N THR A 711 47.26 8.73 -29.98
CA THR A 711 46.66 9.58 -31.01
C THR A 711 45.50 10.41 -30.44
N ILE A 712 44.63 9.83 -29.61
CA ILE A 712 43.56 10.55 -28.91
C ILE A 712 44.14 11.67 -28.04
N ALA A 713 45.20 11.38 -27.26
CA ALA A 713 45.87 12.38 -26.44
C ALA A 713 46.44 13.54 -27.29
N ALA A 714 47.01 13.24 -28.46
CA ALA A 714 47.53 14.24 -29.40
C ALA A 714 46.41 15.08 -30.04
N SER A 715 45.37 14.42 -30.56
CA SER A 715 44.23 15.06 -31.22
C SER A 715 43.43 15.97 -30.30
N LEU A 716 43.32 15.61 -29.02
CA LEU A 716 42.61 16.41 -28.03
C LEU A 716 43.47 17.51 -27.39
N SER A 717 44.79 17.48 -27.54
CA SER A 717 45.70 18.45 -26.92
C SER A 717 45.32 19.93 -27.17
N PRO A 718 44.91 20.36 -28.39
CA PRO A 718 44.48 21.74 -28.64
C PRO A 718 43.19 22.13 -27.90
N HIS A 719 42.38 21.16 -27.49
CA HIS A 719 41.05 21.37 -26.90
C HIS A 719 41.05 21.24 -25.37
N LEU A 720 42.05 20.56 -24.80
CA LEU A 720 42.12 20.23 -23.37
C LEU A 720 42.77 21.31 -22.49
N GLN A 721 43.19 22.45 -23.06
CA GLN A 721 43.77 23.57 -22.28
C GLN A 721 42.82 24.06 -21.17
N SER A 722 41.51 24.08 -21.44
CA SER A 722 40.49 24.46 -20.45
C SER A 722 40.34 23.43 -19.32
N VAL A 723 40.72 22.17 -19.58
CA VAL A 723 40.67 21.07 -18.60
C VAL A 723 41.94 21.00 -17.76
N GLN A 724 43.08 21.37 -18.31
CA GLN A 724 44.37 21.30 -17.60
C GLN A 724 44.39 22.16 -16.31
N GLY A 725 43.66 23.28 -16.29
CA GLY A 725 43.52 24.14 -15.11
C GLY A 725 42.40 23.75 -14.13
N ARG A 726 41.61 22.72 -14.44
CA ARG A 726 40.49 22.27 -13.60
C ARG A 726 40.94 21.30 -12.52
N THR A 727 40.35 21.41 -11.34
CA THR A 727 40.60 20.49 -10.21
C THR A 727 39.48 19.47 -10.01
N ASP A 728 38.32 19.64 -10.65
CA ASP A 728 37.12 18.83 -10.40
C ASP A 728 37.12 17.49 -11.16
N VAL A 729 37.46 17.49 -12.45
CA VAL A 729 37.59 16.29 -13.28
C VAL A 729 38.65 16.50 -14.35
N SER A 730 39.48 15.49 -14.57
CA SER A 730 40.56 15.49 -15.57
C SER A 730 40.63 14.17 -16.34
N LEU A 731 41.65 14.05 -17.19
CA LEU A 731 41.90 12.90 -18.05
C LEU A 731 43.21 12.22 -17.63
N GLN A 732 43.18 10.90 -17.55
CA GLN A 732 44.35 10.08 -17.27
C GLN A 732 44.39 8.90 -18.25
N PHE A 733 45.60 8.56 -18.68
CA PHE A 733 45.87 7.39 -19.48
C PHE A 733 46.71 6.41 -18.67
N ILE A 734 46.38 5.12 -18.75
CA ILE A 734 47.15 4.05 -18.10
C ILE A 734 47.53 3.02 -19.16
N PHE A 735 48.83 2.74 -19.26
CA PHE A 735 49.35 1.62 -20.06
C PHE A 735 49.82 0.54 -19.09
N PHE A 736 49.07 -0.57 -19.02
CA PHE A 736 49.38 -1.69 -18.14
C PHE A 736 50.50 -2.55 -18.71
N ASP A 737 51.31 -3.12 -17.82
CA ASP A 737 52.40 -4.03 -18.18
C ASP A 737 52.13 -5.45 -17.70
N GLY A 738 52.36 -6.44 -18.56
CA GLY A 738 52.21 -7.84 -18.20
C GLY A 738 50.75 -8.24 -18.02
N GLU A 739 49.88 -7.88 -18.95
CA GLU A 739 48.55 -8.49 -19.05
C GLU A 739 48.71 -9.99 -19.34
N GLU A 740 49.64 -10.29 -20.24
CA GLU A 740 49.75 -11.60 -20.88
C GLU A 740 50.37 -12.67 -20.00
N ALA A 741 49.82 -13.88 -20.11
CA ALA A 741 50.38 -15.05 -19.45
C ALA A 741 51.68 -15.52 -20.12
N PHE A 742 52.70 -15.83 -19.31
CA PHE A 742 53.98 -16.37 -19.79
C PHE A 742 53.90 -17.88 -20.07
N GLN A 743 53.02 -18.61 -19.37
CA GLN A 743 52.80 -20.04 -19.59
C GLN A 743 51.32 -20.35 -19.81
N GLN A 744 50.46 -19.99 -18.84
CA GLN A 744 49.03 -20.29 -18.87
C GLN A 744 48.26 -19.27 -18.02
N TRP A 745 47.27 -18.62 -18.65
CA TRP A 745 46.39 -17.67 -17.99
C TRP A 745 45.80 -18.23 -16.69
N SER A 746 46.08 -17.55 -15.58
CA SER A 746 45.61 -17.92 -14.23
C SER A 746 45.70 -16.71 -13.30
N GLU A 747 45.12 -16.79 -12.10
CA GLU A 747 45.17 -15.70 -11.11
C GLU A 747 46.58 -15.20 -10.74
N ARG A 748 47.64 -15.97 -11.04
CA ARG A 748 49.04 -15.62 -10.78
C ARG A 748 49.90 -15.43 -12.03
N ASP A 749 49.41 -15.88 -13.18
CA ASP A 749 50.10 -15.79 -14.48
C ASP A 749 49.21 -15.05 -15.47
N SER A 750 48.88 -13.82 -15.09
CA SER A 750 48.22 -12.77 -15.87
C SER A 750 48.10 -11.49 -15.05
N LEU A 751 47.73 -10.40 -15.73
CA LEU A 751 47.32 -9.13 -15.13
C LEU A 751 48.33 -8.57 -14.11
N TYR A 752 49.63 -8.79 -14.31
CA TYR A 752 50.69 -8.43 -13.37
C TYR A 752 50.63 -6.94 -13.02
N GLY A 753 50.61 -6.10 -14.04
CA GLY A 753 50.53 -4.65 -13.93
C GLY A 753 49.24 -4.16 -13.28
N ALA A 754 48.09 -4.61 -13.77
CA ALA A 754 46.79 -4.20 -13.23
C ALA A 754 46.58 -4.66 -11.78
N ARG A 755 47.00 -5.89 -11.41
CA ARG A 755 46.95 -6.38 -10.02
C ARG A 755 47.77 -5.48 -9.09
N HIS A 756 49.03 -5.20 -9.46
CA HIS A 756 49.92 -4.37 -8.66
C HIS A 756 49.41 -2.94 -8.54
N LEU A 757 49.01 -2.32 -9.66
CA LEU A 757 48.56 -0.93 -9.66
C LEU A 757 47.25 -0.75 -8.87
N ALA A 758 46.28 -1.65 -9.04
CA ALA A 758 45.02 -1.59 -8.29
C ALA A 758 45.25 -1.73 -6.78
N GLU A 759 46.15 -2.63 -6.34
CA GLU A 759 46.52 -2.78 -4.93
C GLU A 759 47.23 -1.54 -4.39
N ARG A 760 48.18 -0.97 -5.15
CA ARG A 760 48.89 0.26 -4.79
C ARG A 760 47.92 1.44 -4.64
N MET A 761 47.03 1.64 -5.61
CA MET A 761 46.06 2.72 -5.60
C MET A 761 45.01 2.57 -4.49
N GLU A 762 44.67 1.34 -4.10
CA GLU A 762 43.81 1.08 -2.94
C GLU A 762 44.50 1.50 -1.64
N ARG A 763 45.77 1.10 -1.46
CA ARG A 763 46.58 1.45 -0.29
C ARG A 763 46.80 2.95 -0.15
N GLU A 764 46.94 3.65 -1.27
CA GLU A 764 47.12 5.11 -1.33
C GLU A 764 45.79 5.89 -1.32
N ASP A 765 44.66 5.19 -1.29
CA ASP A 765 43.31 5.76 -1.33
C ASP A 765 43.11 6.69 -2.56
N THR A 766 43.71 6.32 -3.70
CA THR A 766 43.63 7.04 -4.97
C THR A 766 42.65 6.39 -5.95
N LEU A 767 42.23 5.14 -5.73
CA LEU A 767 41.19 4.49 -6.55
C LEU A 767 39.89 5.29 -6.62
N LYS A 768 39.51 5.97 -5.52
CA LYS A 768 38.30 6.81 -5.46
C LYS A 768 38.33 8.01 -6.40
N LYS A 769 39.51 8.37 -6.93
CA LYS A 769 39.66 9.43 -7.94
C LYS A 769 39.32 8.94 -9.34
N MET A 770 39.22 7.63 -9.57
CA MET A 770 38.87 7.06 -10.86
C MET A 770 37.36 7.00 -10.99
N ASP A 771 36.78 7.90 -11.80
CA ASP A 771 35.33 7.90 -12.02
C ASP A 771 34.89 6.67 -12.83
N MET A 772 35.70 6.30 -13.81
CA MET A 772 35.48 5.15 -14.68
C MET A 772 36.79 4.73 -15.36
N LEU A 773 37.00 3.42 -15.48
CA LEU A 773 38.06 2.81 -16.28
C LEU A 773 37.52 2.38 -17.63
N VAL A 774 37.94 3.06 -18.70
CA VAL A 774 37.65 2.71 -20.09
C VAL A 774 38.80 1.87 -20.62
N LEU A 775 38.63 0.55 -20.70
CA LEU A 775 39.67 -0.39 -21.13
C LEU A 775 39.47 -0.75 -22.60
N LEU A 776 40.51 -0.57 -23.42
CA LEU A 776 40.53 -0.87 -24.84
C LEU A 776 41.41 -2.10 -25.09
N ASP A 777 40.82 -3.12 -25.71
CA ASP A 777 41.55 -4.35 -26.05
C ASP A 777 41.02 -5.03 -27.32
N LEU A 778 41.89 -5.79 -27.99
CA LEU A 778 41.67 -6.52 -29.24
C LEU A 778 41.09 -5.64 -30.37
N LEU A 779 41.66 -4.44 -30.56
CA LEU A 779 41.22 -3.46 -31.55
C LEU A 779 42.15 -3.41 -32.76
N GLY A 780 41.61 -3.29 -33.97
CA GLY A 780 42.41 -3.01 -35.17
C GLY A 780 41.97 -3.74 -36.43
N THR A 781 41.23 -4.83 -36.31
CA THR A 781 40.62 -5.53 -37.46
C THR A 781 39.37 -4.82 -37.99
N PRO A 782 38.96 -5.06 -39.24
CA PRO A 782 37.70 -4.53 -39.76
C PRO A 782 36.47 -5.15 -39.08
N GLU A 783 35.35 -4.41 -39.09
CA GLU A 783 34.01 -4.85 -38.64
C GLU A 783 33.89 -5.37 -37.18
N PRO A 784 34.54 -4.75 -36.16
CA PRO A 784 34.36 -5.19 -34.77
C PRO A 784 32.94 -4.91 -34.26
N ASN A 785 32.42 -5.80 -33.41
CA ASN A 785 31.12 -5.62 -32.74
C ASN A 785 31.32 -5.47 -31.24
N PHE A 786 30.98 -4.31 -30.70
CA PHE A 786 31.04 -4.04 -29.26
C PHE A 786 29.66 -4.18 -28.62
N TYR A 787 29.65 -4.51 -27.32
CA TYR A 787 28.45 -4.67 -26.49
C TYR A 787 28.65 -4.01 -25.12
N SER A 788 27.54 -3.70 -24.44
CA SER A 788 27.61 -3.25 -23.04
C SER A 788 27.72 -4.45 -22.11
N TYR A 789 28.82 -4.55 -21.35
CA TYR A 789 29.07 -5.66 -20.42
C TYR A 789 28.66 -5.33 -18.97
N PHE A 790 28.61 -4.06 -18.59
CA PHE A 790 28.41 -3.62 -17.20
C PHE A 790 27.23 -2.64 -17.06
N PRO A 791 26.22 -2.94 -16.21
CA PRO A 791 25.07 -2.04 -16.01
C PRO A 791 25.44 -0.66 -15.46
N GLU A 792 26.52 -0.55 -14.68
CA GLU A 792 26.93 0.70 -14.03
C GLU A 792 27.40 1.77 -15.04
N THR A 793 27.97 1.33 -16.17
CA THR A 793 28.52 2.20 -17.22
C THR A 793 27.69 2.15 -18.52
N GLU A 794 26.53 1.49 -18.52
CA GLU A 794 25.67 1.32 -19.69
C GLU A 794 25.26 2.67 -20.32
N ASN A 795 24.99 3.69 -19.49
CA ASN A 795 24.68 5.03 -19.99
C ASN A 795 25.84 5.65 -20.79
N TRP A 796 27.10 5.36 -20.40
CA TRP A 796 28.30 5.84 -21.10
C TRP A 796 28.54 5.05 -22.39
N TYR A 797 28.25 3.74 -22.38
CA TYR A 797 28.22 2.94 -23.58
C TYR A 797 27.20 3.47 -24.60
N VAL A 798 26.00 3.88 -24.15
CA VAL A 798 25.00 4.55 -25.01
C VAL A 798 25.52 5.88 -25.57
N GLN A 799 26.40 6.59 -24.85
CA GLN A 799 27.04 7.78 -25.42
C GLN A 799 27.98 7.46 -26.57
N LEU A 800 28.69 6.32 -26.55
CA LEU A 800 29.51 5.89 -27.67
C LEU A 800 28.65 5.62 -28.92
N ILE A 801 27.49 4.97 -28.76
CA ILE A 801 26.49 4.80 -29.84
C ILE A 801 26.02 6.16 -30.38
N SER A 802 25.75 7.11 -29.47
CA SER A 802 25.32 8.47 -29.84
C SER A 802 26.41 9.23 -30.60
N ALA A 803 27.67 9.12 -30.18
CA ALA A 803 28.81 9.73 -30.85
C ALA A 803 29.06 9.13 -32.23
N GLU A 804 29.05 7.79 -32.34
CA GLU A 804 29.14 7.06 -33.60
C GLU A 804 28.08 7.54 -34.61
N ARG A 805 26.80 7.49 -34.22
CA ARG A 805 25.70 7.87 -35.11
C ARG A 805 25.84 9.32 -35.60
N ARG A 806 26.20 10.26 -34.73
CA ARG A 806 26.34 11.68 -35.11
C ARG A 806 27.52 11.91 -36.06
N LEU A 807 28.62 11.17 -35.90
CA LEU A 807 29.75 11.24 -36.83
C LEU A 807 29.41 10.62 -38.19
N ASP A 808 28.67 9.50 -38.20
CA ASP A 808 28.18 8.85 -39.42
C ASP A 808 27.22 9.75 -40.20
N GLU A 809 26.25 10.37 -39.52
CA GLU A 809 25.29 11.33 -40.12
C GLU A 809 25.97 12.53 -40.77
N LEU A 810 27.14 12.95 -40.26
CA LEU A 810 27.95 14.03 -40.83
C LEU A 810 28.90 13.56 -41.95
N GLY A 811 28.96 12.25 -42.23
CA GLY A 811 29.84 11.67 -43.25
C GLY A 811 31.32 11.64 -42.84
N HIS A 812 31.60 11.59 -41.53
CA HIS A 812 32.96 11.59 -40.98
C HIS A 812 33.48 10.20 -40.61
N LEU A 813 32.69 9.14 -40.82
CA LEU A 813 33.16 7.76 -40.69
C LEU A 813 33.55 7.20 -42.06
N GLU A 814 34.72 6.57 -42.12
CA GLU A 814 35.26 5.92 -43.32
C GLU A 814 34.71 4.48 -43.45
N ASN A 815 34.38 4.04 -44.66
CA ASN A 815 34.00 2.65 -44.90
C ASN A 815 35.23 1.71 -44.81
N TYR A 816 35.00 0.44 -44.48
CA TYR A 816 36.03 -0.59 -44.35
C TYR A 816 36.82 -0.83 -45.64
N SER A 817 38.10 -1.22 -45.51
CA SER A 817 38.94 -1.55 -46.67
C SER A 817 38.51 -2.85 -47.39
N THR A 818 37.81 -3.76 -46.69
CA THR A 818 37.37 -5.07 -47.20
C THR A 818 35.99 -5.47 -46.64
N SER A 819 34.89 -4.93 -47.18
CA SER A 819 33.55 -5.38 -46.76
C SER A 819 33.10 -6.63 -47.52
N SER A 820 32.72 -7.69 -46.79
CA SER A 820 31.94 -8.83 -47.32
C SER A 820 30.51 -8.45 -47.72
N VAL A 821 30.12 -7.20 -47.48
CA VAL A 821 28.78 -6.65 -47.62
C VAL A 821 28.67 -5.86 -48.92
N SER A 822 27.51 -6.01 -49.59
CA SER A 822 27.13 -5.27 -50.79
C SER A 822 27.44 -3.76 -50.68
N PRO A 823 27.92 -3.08 -51.75
CA PRO A 823 28.21 -1.63 -51.79
C PRO A 823 27.04 -0.69 -51.41
N THR A 824 25.88 -1.24 -51.07
CA THR A 824 24.63 -0.55 -50.80
C THR A 824 24.31 -0.35 -49.31
N GLN A 825 25.10 -0.92 -48.39
CA GLN A 825 24.88 -0.75 -46.95
C GLN A 825 25.72 0.44 -46.44
N LYS A 826 25.04 1.58 -46.21
CA LYS A 826 25.68 2.90 -46.04
C LYS A 826 26.09 3.27 -44.61
N SER A 827 25.74 2.51 -43.57
CA SER A 827 26.00 2.92 -42.17
C SER A 827 26.97 1.96 -41.49
N VAL A 828 28.09 2.49 -41.05
CA VAL A 828 29.06 1.81 -40.18
C VAL A 828 28.49 1.77 -38.75
N ALA A 829 28.41 0.59 -38.14
CA ALA A 829 27.85 0.42 -36.79
C ALA A 829 28.65 -0.61 -35.98
N TYR A 830 29.61 -0.13 -35.21
CA TYR A 830 30.48 -0.88 -34.30
C TYR A 830 29.77 -1.20 -32.98
N PHE A 831 29.07 -0.23 -32.39
CA PHE A 831 28.45 -0.36 -31.06
C PHE A 831 27.03 -0.90 -31.17
N LYS A 832 26.76 -2.11 -30.64
CA LYS A 832 25.42 -2.70 -30.69
C LYS A 832 24.55 -2.20 -29.54
N PRO A 833 23.25 -1.90 -29.77
CA PRO A 833 22.32 -1.43 -28.73
C PRO A 833 21.77 -2.60 -27.90
N HIS A 834 22.63 -3.51 -27.46
CA HIS A 834 22.28 -4.68 -26.65
C HIS A 834 23.33 -4.88 -25.56
N SER A 835 22.88 -5.18 -24.35
CA SER A 835 23.74 -5.59 -23.25
C SER A 835 24.06 -7.08 -23.38
N TYR A 836 25.31 -7.46 -23.16
CA TYR A 836 25.79 -8.83 -23.32
C TYR A 836 26.55 -9.23 -22.05
N SER A 837 26.07 -10.27 -21.36
CA SER A 837 26.77 -10.79 -20.19
C SER A 837 27.81 -11.82 -20.66
N SER A 838 29.07 -11.39 -20.70
CA SER A 838 30.22 -12.25 -20.98
C SER A 838 31.18 -12.21 -19.79
N TYR A 839 31.77 -13.35 -19.45
CA TYR A 839 32.84 -13.44 -18.46
C TYR A 839 34.18 -13.36 -19.20
N ILE A 840 34.57 -12.15 -19.58
CA ILE A 840 35.89 -11.88 -20.17
C ILE A 840 36.80 -11.35 -19.07
N GLU A 841 37.90 -12.05 -18.79
CA GLU A 841 38.93 -11.59 -17.88
C GLU A 841 39.95 -10.76 -18.64
N ASP A 842 40.32 -9.60 -18.08
CA ASP A 842 41.26 -8.62 -18.65
C ASP A 842 41.67 -7.65 -17.50
N ASP A 843 42.53 -6.67 -17.75
CA ASP A 843 43.12 -5.72 -16.79
C ASP A 843 42.10 -4.92 -15.96
N HIS A 844 40.83 -4.90 -16.35
CA HIS A 844 39.78 -4.26 -15.58
C HIS A 844 39.41 -5.05 -14.31
N ILE A 845 39.67 -6.36 -14.24
CA ILE A 845 39.20 -7.23 -13.16
C ILE A 845 39.70 -6.80 -11.77
N PRO A 846 40.99 -6.47 -11.57
CA PRO A 846 41.49 -6.00 -10.27
C PRO A 846 40.84 -4.70 -9.78
N PHE A 847 40.44 -3.82 -10.70
CA PHE A 847 39.77 -2.55 -10.41
C PHE A 847 38.27 -2.75 -10.16
N LEU A 848 37.61 -3.57 -10.98
CA LEU A 848 36.21 -3.93 -10.81
C LEU A 848 35.94 -4.58 -9.46
N ARG A 849 36.81 -5.52 -9.03
CA ARG A 849 36.74 -6.16 -7.69
C ARG A 849 36.85 -5.16 -6.54
N ARG A 850 37.43 -3.98 -6.78
CA ARG A 850 37.59 -2.88 -5.81
C ARG A 850 36.54 -1.77 -5.97
N GLY A 851 35.52 -1.99 -6.80
CA GLY A 851 34.38 -1.10 -6.95
C GLY A 851 34.62 0.09 -7.88
N VAL A 852 35.59 0.00 -8.79
CA VAL A 852 35.75 0.98 -9.88
C VAL A 852 34.77 0.66 -11.01
N PRO A 853 33.97 1.63 -11.49
CA PRO A 853 33.13 1.43 -12.66
C PRO A 853 33.96 1.17 -13.92
N VAL A 854 33.60 0.15 -14.70
CA VAL A 854 34.36 -0.28 -15.90
C VAL A 854 33.51 -0.12 -17.15
N LEU A 855 34.09 0.48 -18.19
CA LEU A 855 33.58 0.46 -19.56
C LEU A 855 34.59 -0.29 -20.43
N HIS A 856 34.34 -1.59 -20.64
CA HIS A 856 35.25 -2.47 -21.38
C HIS A 856 34.90 -2.48 -22.87
N ILE A 857 35.85 -2.05 -23.70
CA ILE A 857 35.73 -1.97 -25.15
C ILE A 857 36.57 -3.11 -25.72
N ILE A 858 35.91 -4.26 -25.85
CA ILE A 858 36.46 -5.47 -26.45
C ILE A 858 35.41 -6.09 -27.38
N PRO A 859 35.76 -6.47 -28.62
CA PRO A 859 34.80 -7.01 -29.56
C PRO A 859 34.32 -8.40 -29.14
N SER A 860 33.10 -8.78 -29.53
CA SER A 860 32.60 -10.15 -29.42
C SER A 860 31.92 -10.55 -30.73
N PRO A 861 32.35 -11.63 -31.41
CA PRO A 861 33.49 -12.48 -31.08
C PRO A 861 34.84 -11.73 -31.15
N PHE A 862 35.88 -12.31 -30.53
CA PHE A 862 37.26 -11.81 -30.66
C PHE A 862 37.77 -11.90 -32.10
N PRO A 863 38.77 -11.09 -32.49
CA PRO A 863 39.34 -11.15 -33.83
C PRO A 863 39.87 -12.54 -34.16
N ASP A 864 39.65 -13.00 -35.40
CA ASP A 864 40.09 -14.34 -35.84
C ASP A 864 41.62 -14.52 -35.77
N VAL A 865 42.39 -13.43 -35.71
CA VAL A 865 43.85 -13.41 -35.63
C VAL A 865 44.38 -13.45 -34.20
N TRP A 866 43.52 -13.30 -33.18
CA TRP A 866 43.93 -13.23 -31.78
C TRP A 866 44.77 -14.44 -31.35
N HIS A 867 45.90 -14.19 -30.69
CA HIS A 867 46.92 -15.18 -30.31
C HIS A 867 47.47 -16.02 -31.48
N LYS A 868 47.46 -15.50 -32.71
CA LYS A 868 48.09 -16.12 -33.88
C LYS A 868 49.18 -15.20 -34.46
N LEU A 869 50.18 -15.76 -35.12
CA LEU A 869 51.31 -14.98 -35.66
C LEU A 869 50.90 -14.02 -36.78
N GLU A 870 49.72 -14.24 -37.35
CA GLU A 870 49.07 -13.34 -38.31
C GLU A 870 48.60 -12.02 -37.68
N ASP A 871 48.55 -11.90 -36.35
CA ASP A 871 48.28 -10.62 -35.66
C ASP A 871 49.50 -9.68 -35.73
N ASN A 872 49.68 -9.07 -36.89
CA ASN A 872 50.79 -8.19 -37.23
C ASN A 872 50.32 -6.97 -38.05
N ALA A 873 51.25 -6.19 -38.61
CA ALA A 873 50.93 -4.95 -39.33
C ALA A 873 49.94 -5.13 -40.49
N ASP A 874 49.91 -6.30 -41.14
CA ASP A 874 49.12 -6.55 -42.35
C ASP A 874 47.61 -6.62 -42.08
N ILE A 875 47.19 -6.90 -40.84
CA ILE A 875 45.78 -7.07 -40.48
C ILE A 875 45.10 -5.78 -39.98
N VAL A 876 45.87 -4.69 -39.83
CA VAL A 876 45.39 -3.42 -39.27
C VAL A 876 44.55 -2.67 -40.31
N ASP A 877 43.25 -2.54 -40.06
CA ASP A 877 42.35 -1.71 -40.86
C ASP A 877 42.37 -0.26 -40.38
N VAL A 878 43.23 0.54 -41.01
CA VAL A 878 43.41 1.97 -40.69
C VAL A 878 42.09 2.76 -40.66
N PRO A 879 41.12 2.58 -41.58
CA PRO A 879 39.81 3.21 -41.49
C PRO A 879 39.07 2.93 -40.17
N THR A 880 39.02 1.66 -39.74
CA THR A 880 38.41 1.28 -38.45
C THR A 880 39.11 1.96 -37.28
N VAL A 881 40.44 1.96 -37.26
CA VAL A 881 41.23 2.61 -36.20
C VAL A 881 40.95 4.12 -36.13
N ARG A 882 40.92 4.81 -37.27
CA ARG A 882 40.58 6.25 -37.34
C ARG A 882 39.16 6.53 -36.86
N ASN A 883 38.20 5.71 -37.26
CA ASN A 883 36.81 5.85 -36.84
C ASN A 883 36.68 5.71 -35.33
N MET A 884 37.33 4.71 -34.73
CA MET A 884 37.36 4.54 -33.27
C MET A 884 37.98 5.76 -32.57
N ILE A 885 39.11 6.27 -33.06
CA ILE A 885 39.76 7.48 -32.50
C ILE A 885 38.79 8.67 -32.52
N ARG A 886 38.04 8.89 -33.61
CA ARG A 886 37.02 9.96 -33.69
C ARG A 886 35.93 9.77 -32.64
N ILE A 887 35.39 8.55 -32.51
CA ILE A 887 34.31 8.25 -31.56
C ILE A 887 34.78 8.46 -30.11
N PHE A 888 35.95 7.93 -29.74
CA PHE A 888 36.52 8.14 -28.40
C PHE A 888 36.88 9.59 -28.13
N SER A 889 37.34 10.33 -29.14
CA SER A 889 37.62 11.77 -28.99
C SER A 889 36.35 12.56 -28.64
N VAL A 890 35.24 12.28 -29.31
CA VAL A 890 33.93 12.87 -28.96
C VAL A 890 33.51 12.46 -27.56
N PHE A 891 33.61 11.17 -27.23
CA PHE A 891 33.26 10.66 -25.91
C PHE A 891 34.02 11.36 -24.77
N VAL A 892 35.34 11.50 -24.91
CA VAL A 892 36.20 12.16 -23.90
C VAL A 892 35.82 13.63 -23.75
N VAL A 893 35.60 14.35 -24.85
CA VAL A 893 35.20 15.76 -24.84
C VAL A 893 33.83 15.95 -24.17
N GLU A 894 32.87 15.08 -24.47
CA GLU A 894 31.53 15.11 -23.88
C GLU A 894 31.52 14.75 -22.40
N TYR A 895 32.39 13.81 -21.99
CA TYR A 895 32.59 13.49 -20.59
C TYR A 895 33.21 14.67 -19.84
N LEU A 896 34.25 15.30 -20.39
CA LEU A 896 34.96 16.39 -19.73
C LEU A 896 34.26 17.75 -19.84
N HIS A 897 33.10 17.84 -20.50
CA HIS A 897 32.36 19.10 -20.74
C HIS A 897 33.22 20.16 -21.43
N VAL A 898 34.08 19.75 -22.36
CA VAL A 898 34.91 20.71 -23.11
C VAL A 898 33.98 21.52 -24.04
N PRO A 899 34.03 22.85 -24.00
CA PRO A 899 33.12 23.69 -24.78
C PRO A 899 33.53 23.67 -26.27
N LEU A 900 32.86 22.84 -27.08
CA LEU A 900 33.07 22.73 -28.53
C LEU A 900 31.78 22.85 -29.35
#